data_AF-A0A1B0FN78-F1
#
_entry.id   AF-A0A1B0FN78-F1
#
_cell.length_a   1.000
_cell.length_b   1.000
_cell.length_c   1.000
_cell.angle_alpha   90.00
_cell.angle_beta   90.00
_cell.angle_gamma   90.00
#
_symmetry.space_group_name_H-M   'P 1'
#
loop_
_entity.id
_entity.type
_entity.pdbx_description
1 polymer ?
#
loop_
_entity_poly.entity_id
_entity_poly.type
_entity_poly.pdbx_seq_one_letter_code
_entity_poly.pdbx_strand_id
1 'polypeptide(L)'
;MKILQNLCNSKLFLKFVRVNQFAFAFAKDCKKDGGNAAFNKLSIDKMDLKDKRVLMRVDFNVPIKDGKIGSNQRIVASMESIKYALDKQAKSVVLMSHLGRPEGKKDQKLTLKPVAEELKKLLENDVTFLPDCVGSEVESKCKDPAKGSVILLENLRFHIEEEGKGKDDKGNKTKADKEKVKEFRKNLAKLGDVYVNDAFGTAHRAHSSMMGEGFQKRASGFLMAKELKYFSQALHNPPKPFLTILGGAKISDKIPMIMHMLDKDLFQKPICAAKLILWNGPPGVFEIDLFAKGSEAVMDAIVSATKGGATSIIGGGDTASCCKKFKTTDKVSHVSTGGGASLELLEGKILPGVQALRNRLLGATTSTVYGKRGKAWFNSVKMGPPDAILGVTEAYKRDTNPNRINLGVGAYRDDHGNPWVLPSVRMKRLWCCKLRCWCKVSNDHLLFPISDFTIGFKAEERVVSKKLNKEYATILGIPEFYNKAIELALGKNSQVLQEKRNATAQGISGTGSLRIGSAFFNKFWDGNREVYVPNPTWGNHIPLFEHAGLTIKKYRYYDPKTCGLDFKGCLDDIKQIPEKSIIILHACAHNPTGVDPNKEQWCELSKLIKERNLYPFFDMAYQGFASGDMDRDAQAIRIFESEGHQYCLSQSFAKNMGLYGERAGAFTVACANKDEADRVTSQLKILIRALYSNPPIHGARIAGEILNDPELYGIWLKDVKLMADRIIGVRSQLKENLIKNGSTRSWDHITNQIGMFCYTGMKADQVERLSKEFSIYLTKDGRISMAGVTSKNVEYLAKAMHEVTK
;
A
#
# COMPACT_ATOMS: atom_id res chain seq x y z
N MET A 1 12.08 -5.96 33.64
CA MET A 1 10.64 -6.30 33.79
C MET A 1 10.01 -5.91 35.12
N LYS A 2 10.73 -5.76 36.25
CA LYS A 2 10.15 -5.22 37.52
C LYS A 2 9.92 -3.69 37.57
N ILE A 3 10.39 -2.93 36.58
CA ILE A 3 10.21 -1.46 36.53
C ILE A 3 8.87 -1.06 35.85
N LEU A 4 8.30 -1.92 35.01
CA LEU A 4 7.01 -1.67 34.35
C LEU A 4 5.79 -2.01 35.22
N GLN A 5 5.98 -2.76 36.31
CA GLN A 5 4.90 -3.13 37.24
C GLN A 5 4.66 -2.06 38.33
N ASN A 6 5.62 -1.17 38.58
CA ASN A 6 5.49 -0.08 39.57
C ASN A 6 4.88 1.21 39.02
N LEU A 7 4.63 1.31 37.71
CA LEU A 7 3.99 2.48 37.09
C LEU A 7 2.44 2.43 37.12
N CYS A 8 1.85 1.29 37.52
CA CYS A 8 0.39 1.15 37.58
C CYS A 8 -0.24 1.47 38.96
N ASN A 9 0.54 1.81 40.01
CA ASN A 9 0.01 1.89 41.38
C ASN A 9 0.32 3.16 42.20
N SER A 10 0.75 4.28 41.59
CA SER A 10 0.97 5.52 42.38
C SER A 10 0.03 6.67 42.01
N LYS A 11 -0.66 7.17 43.04
CA LYS A 11 -1.55 8.34 43.09
C LYS A 11 -0.82 9.65 42.76
N LEU A 12 -0.35 9.84 41.52
CA LEU A 12 0.33 11.07 41.12
C LEU A 12 -0.14 11.67 39.79
N PHE A 13 -1.42 11.51 39.44
CA PHE A 13 -2.04 12.20 38.29
C PHE A 13 -2.89 13.43 38.68
N LEU A 14 -2.97 13.76 39.97
CA LEU A 14 -3.87 14.79 40.51
C LEU A 14 -3.21 16.14 40.85
N LYS A 15 -2.03 16.44 40.30
CA LYS A 15 -1.33 17.73 40.57
C LYS A 15 -1.01 18.58 39.35
N PHE A 16 -1.54 18.25 38.17
CA PHE A 16 -1.40 19.08 36.96
C PHE A 16 -2.68 19.80 36.53
N VAL A 17 -3.61 20.00 37.47
CA VAL A 17 -4.66 21.02 37.40
C VAL A 17 -4.19 22.22 38.20
N ARG A 18 -3.43 23.13 37.57
CA ARG A 18 -3.27 24.57 37.95
C ARG A 18 -2.12 25.24 37.18
N VAL A 19 -2.10 25.15 35.85
CA VAL A 19 -1.51 26.21 35.01
C VAL A 19 -2.35 26.33 33.74
N ASN A 20 -3.64 26.59 33.92
CA ASN A 20 -4.55 27.03 32.88
C ASN A 20 -4.89 28.49 33.19
N GLN A 21 -4.07 29.40 32.66
CA GLN A 21 -4.37 30.81 32.42
C GLN A 21 -3.14 31.37 31.67
N PHE A 22 -3.35 31.99 30.51
CA PHE A 22 -2.35 32.44 29.52
C PHE A 22 -1.94 31.45 28.41
N ALA A 23 -2.90 31.02 27.58
CA ALA A 23 -2.68 30.79 26.14
C ALA A 23 -3.97 30.75 25.29
N PHE A 24 -5.13 31.13 25.83
CA PHE A 24 -6.35 31.37 25.05
C PHE A 24 -6.47 32.85 24.72
N ALA A 25 -5.67 33.31 23.75
CA ALA A 25 -5.88 34.59 23.06
C ALA A 25 -5.01 34.58 21.80
N PHE A 26 -5.53 34.00 20.71
CA PHE A 26 -5.27 34.31 19.30
C PHE A 26 -5.87 33.19 18.43
N ALA A 27 -7.20 33.07 18.46
CA ALA A 27 -7.96 32.26 17.50
C ALA A 27 -9.42 32.78 17.34
N LYS A 28 -9.65 34.06 17.61
CA LYS A 28 -10.82 34.80 17.13
C LYS A 28 -10.23 35.93 16.29
N ASP A 29 -10.27 35.75 14.96
CA ASP A 29 -10.32 36.81 13.93
C ASP A 29 -9.75 36.42 12.55
N CYS A 30 -9.22 35.21 12.35
CA CYS A 30 -8.91 34.73 10.98
C CYS A 30 -10.14 34.07 10.32
N LYS A 31 -11.23 34.81 10.20
CA LYS A 31 -12.30 34.54 9.22
C LYS A 31 -12.77 35.86 8.62
N LYS A 32 -11.89 36.43 7.81
CA LYS A 32 -12.10 37.33 6.66
C LYS A 32 -10.68 37.68 6.20
N ASP A 33 -10.42 37.56 4.91
CA ASP A 33 -9.13 37.73 4.21
C ASP A 33 -8.39 36.40 3.93
N GLY A 34 -8.17 36.14 2.64
CA GLY A 34 -7.76 34.85 2.08
C GLY A 34 -6.52 34.22 2.75
N GLY A 35 -6.55 32.90 2.92
CA GLY A 35 -5.57 32.08 3.66
C GLY A 35 -4.11 32.11 3.16
N ASN A 36 -3.74 33.05 2.31
CA ASN A 36 -2.39 33.25 1.77
C ASN A 36 -1.68 34.51 2.34
N ALA A 37 -2.38 35.39 3.07
CA ALA A 37 -1.84 36.69 3.49
C ALA A 37 -0.79 36.63 4.63
N ALA A 38 -0.82 35.59 5.48
CA ALA A 38 0.12 35.48 6.61
C ALA A 38 1.57 35.16 6.16
N PHE A 39 1.73 34.44 5.04
CA PHE A 39 3.03 33.96 4.53
C PHE A 39 3.61 34.83 3.39
N ASN A 40 2.80 35.70 2.78
CA ASN A 40 3.27 36.68 1.80
C ASN A 40 3.80 37.93 2.50
N LYS A 41 5.08 37.91 2.89
CA LYS A 41 5.80 39.08 3.42
C LYS A 41 6.57 39.80 2.33
N LEU A 42 6.75 41.11 2.48
CA LEU A 42 7.65 41.89 1.63
C LEU A 42 9.05 41.27 1.74
N SER A 43 9.63 40.89 0.61
CA SER A 43 10.99 40.33 0.55
C SER A 43 11.98 41.42 0.16
N ILE A 44 13.24 41.24 0.54
CA ILE A 44 14.34 42.19 0.29
C ILE A 44 14.47 42.58 -1.19
N ASP A 45 14.15 41.67 -2.12
CA ASP A 45 14.18 41.91 -3.56
C ASP A 45 13.09 42.84 -4.09
N LYS A 46 12.11 43.17 -3.25
CA LYS A 46 11.02 44.12 -3.53
C LYS A 46 11.21 45.45 -2.80
N MET A 47 12.37 45.65 -2.17
CA MET A 47 12.72 46.88 -1.49
C MET A 47 13.69 47.72 -2.32
N ASP A 48 13.54 49.04 -2.27
CA ASP A 48 14.56 49.95 -2.77
C ASP A 48 15.69 50.05 -1.73
N LEU A 49 16.87 49.57 -2.11
CA LEU A 49 18.05 49.52 -1.26
C LEU A 49 19.10 50.54 -1.66
N LYS A 50 18.96 51.20 -2.82
CA LYS A 50 20.01 52.06 -3.37
C LYS A 50 20.28 53.23 -2.42
N ASP A 51 21.54 53.38 -2.04
CA ASP A 51 22.05 54.39 -1.12
C ASP A 51 21.36 54.38 0.28
N LYS A 52 20.70 53.27 0.65
CA LYS A 52 20.10 53.06 1.98
C LYS A 52 21.04 52.31 2.91
N ARG A 53 20.95 52.61 4.20
CA ARG A 53 21.57 51.83 5.29
C ARG A 53 20.61 50.69 5.67
N VAL A 54 21.00 49.45 5.40
CA VAL A 54 20.18 48.27 5.66
C VAL A 54 20.52 47.72 7.04
N LEU A 55 19.59 47.82 8.01
CA LEU A 55 19.73 47.12 9.29
C LEU A 55 19.16 45.71 9.14
N MET A 56 20.01 44.70 9.28
CA MET A 56 19.66 43.31 9.02
C MET A 56 19.84 42.43 10.26
N ARG A 57 18.75 41.79 10.66
CA ARG A 57 18.73 40.77 11.71
C ARG A 57 19.04 39.39 11.11
N VAL A 58 20.12 38.77 11.57
CA VAL A 58 20.62 37.45 11.11
C VAL A 58 20.81 36.49 12.28
N ASP A 59 20.84 35.18 12.01
CA ASP A 59 21.07 34.14 13.03
C ASP A 59 22.50 33.59 12.93
N PHE A 60 23.49 34.29 13.49
CA PHE A 60 24.87 33.79 13.60
C PHE A 60 25.16 33.07 14.92
N ASN A 61 24.15 32.46 15.54
CA ASN A 61 24.37 31.63 16.72
C ASN A 61 24.98 30.28 16.32
N VAL A 62 26.28 30.30 16.00
CA VAL A 62 27.09 29.16 15.56
C VAL A 62 27.87 28.55 16.72
N PRO A 63 28.24 27.26 16.68
CA PRO A 63 29.10 26.69 17.70
C PRO A 63 30.51 27.29 17.60
N ILE A 64 30.98 27.96 18.65
CA ILE A 64 32.35 28.48 18.75
C ILE A 64 33.05 27.78 19.92
N LYS A 65 34.27 27.29 19.66
CA LYS A 65 35.17 26.73 20.67
C LYS A 65 36.57 27.29 20.44
N ASP A 66 37.16 27.87 21.48
CA ASP A 66 38.51 28.45 21.44
C ASP A 66 38.71 29.46 20.29
N GLY A 67 37.70 30.30 20.04
CA GLY A 67 37.70 31.30 18.97
C GLY A 67 37.49 30.75 17.56
N LYS A 68 37.35 29.43 17.38
CA LYS A 68 37.11 28.78 16.09
C LYS A 68 35.65 28.40 15.91
N ILE A 69 35.10 28.71 14.73
CA ILE A 69 33.73 28.34 14.35
C ILE A 69 33.72 26.87 13.93
N GLY A 70 32.90 26.05 14.61
CA GLY A 70 32.76 24.63 14.27
C GLY A 70 31.92 24.39 13.02
N SER A 71 30.84 25.15 12.83
CA SER A 71 30.00 25.10 11.63
C SER A 71 29.52 26.51 11.27
N ASN A 72 29.86 26.97 10.07
CA ASN A 72 29.49 28.30 9.57
C ASN A 72 28.15 28.30 8.80
N GLN A 73 27.39 27.19 8.78
CA GLN A 73 26.17 27.05 7.97
C GLN A 73 25.16 28.18 8.17
N ARG A 74 24.97 28.66 9.40
CA ARG A 74 24.04 29.75 9.67
C ARG A 74 24.53 31.11 9.15
N ILE A 75 25.85 31.30 9.09
CA ILE A 75 26.47 32.48 8.47
C ILE A 75 26.24 32.42 6.96
N VAL A 76 26.60 31.29 6.34
CA VAL A 76 26.41 31.04 4.91
C VAL A 76 24.94 31.22 4.49
N ALA A 77 23.99 30.78 5.31
CA ALA A 77 22.56 30.86 5.01
C ALA A 77 22.03 32.31 4.85
N SER A 78 22.68 33.31 5.46
CA SER A 78 22.28 34.73 5.32
C SER A 78 23.06 35.48 4.23
N MET A 79 24.09 34.84 3.63
CA MET A 79 25.01 35.50 2.70
C MET A 79 24.31 36.04 1.44
N GLU A 80 23.29 35.33 0.95
CA GLU A 80 22.52 35.74 -0.22
C GLU A 80 21.87 37.11 0.00
N SER A 81 21.24 37.32 1.17
CA SER A 81 20.60 38.59 1.53
C SER A 81 21.62 39.72 1.67
N ILE A 82 22.80 39.43 2.24
CA ILE A 82 23.86 40.41 2.47
C ILE A 82 24.47 40.84 1.13
N LYS A 83 24.86 39.89 0.28
CA LYS A 83 25.43 40.16 -1.05
C LYS A 83 24.41 40.91 -1.92
N TYR A 84 23.15 40.51 -1.91
CA TYR A 84 22.10 41.20 -2.65
C TYR A 84 21.95 42.67 -2.25
N ALA A 85 21.99 42.99 -0.96
CA ALA A 85 21.94 44.38 -0.52
C ALA A 85 23.12 45.21 -1.06
N LEU A 86 24.32 44.63 -1.05
CA LEU A 86 25.52 45.27 -1.62
C LEU A 86 25.41 45.44 -3.15
N ASP A 87 24.98 44.41 -3.86
CA ASP A 87 24.78 44.43 -5.32
C ASP A 87 23.73 45.46 -5.76
N LYS A 88 22.72 45.70 -4.91
CA LYS A 88 21.72 46.77 -5.09
C LYS A 88 22.20 48.14 -4.61
N GLN A 89 23.51 48.30 -4.43
CA GLN A 89 24.16 49.56 -4.08
C GLN A 89 23.65 50.15 -2.76
N ALA A 90 23.37 49.31 -1.76
CA ALA A 90 23.14 49.79 -0.41
C ALA A 90 24.33 50.62 0.07
N LYS A 91 24.05 51.71 0.81
CA LYS A 91 25.08 52.53 1.42
C LYS A 91 25.87 51.72 2.44
N SER A 92 25.17 50.93 3.26
CA SER A 92 25.80 49.97 4.16
C SER A 92 24.85 48.84 4.56
N VAL A 93 25.41 47.72 5.01
CA VAL A 93 24.68 46.62 5.64
C VAL A 93 25.14 46.50 7.09
N VAL A 94 24.26 46.85 8.03
CA VAL A 94 24.50 46.74 9.48
C VAL A 94 23.89 45.44 9.97
N LEU A 95 24.72 44.48 10.33
CA LEU A 95 24.35 43.14 10.76
C LEU A 95 24.24 43.08 12.28
N MET A 96 23.11 42.55 12.76
CA MET A 96 22.91 42.31 14.18
C MET A 96 22.55 40.84 14.45
N SER A 97 23.34 40.21 15.31
CA SER A 97 23.24 38.78 15.61
C SER A 97 23.26 38.52 17.13
N HIS A 98 23.25 37.27 17.54
CA HIS A 98 23.48 36.86 18.91
C HIS A 98 24.27 35.55 18.96
N LEU A 99 24.91 35.28 20.10
CA LEU A 99 25.62 34.04 20.34
C LEU A 99 25.35 33.54 21.77
N GLY A 100 24.99 32.26 21.92
CA GLY A 100 24.75 31.65 23.21
C GLY A 100 23.65 32.33 24.03
N ARG A 101 23.70 32.17 25.36
CA ARG A 101 22.76 32.76 26.31
C ARG A 101 23.51 33.44 27.46
N PRO A 102 24.05 34.65 27.23
CA PRO A 102 24.81 35.38 28.23
C PRO A 102 23.94 36.05 29.32
N GLU A 103 22.60 35.93 29.23
CA GLU A 103 21.64 36.42 30.23
C GLU A 103 21.79 37.92 30.57
N GLY A 104 22.14 38.75 29.59
CA GLY A 104 22.26 40.21 29.75
C GLY A 104 23.60 40.69 30.29
N LYS A 105 24.66 39.87 30.23
CA LYS A 105 26.02 40.23 30.67
C LYS A 105 27.05 40.04 29.57
N LYS A 106 28.07 40.90 29.50
CA LYS A 106 29.17 40.73 28.55
C LYS A 106 29.99 39.49 28.90
N ASP A 107 30.15 38.58 27.95
CA ASP A 107 31.00 37.39 28.05
C ASP A 107 31.87 37.29 26.80
N GLN A 108 33.19 37.44 26.98
CA GLN A 108 34.16 37.38 25.89
C GLN A 108 34.15 36.02 25.15
N LYS A 109 33.70 34.94 25.79
CA LYS A 109 33.55 33.63 25.12
C LYS A 109 32.39 33.60 24.13
N LEU A 110 31.45 34.53 24.26
CA LEU A 110 30.24 34.65 23.45
C LEU A 110 30.25 35.91 22.56
N THR A 111 31.43 36.48 22.30
CA THR A 111 31.61 37.57 21.33
C THR A 111 31.34 37.12 19.89
N LEU A 112 30.85 38.04 19.05
CA LEU A 112 30.69 37.85 17.62
C LEU A 112 31.97 38.18 16.82
N LYS A 113 33.07 38.58 17.47
CA LYS A 113 34.32 38.92 16.76
C LYS A 113 34.82 37.82 15.81
N PRO A 114 34.84 36.51 16.17
CA PRO A 114 35.20 35.45 15.23
C PRO A 114 34.27 35.35 14.01
N VAL A 115 33.00 35.75 14.16
CA VAL A 115 32.03 35.79 13.06
C VAL A 115 32.36 36.92 12.08
N ALA A 116 32.88 38.06 12.55
CA ALA A 116 33.33 39.14 11.67
C ALA A 116 34.47 38.68 10.75
N GLU A 117 35.45 37.95 11.29
CA GLU A 117 36.57 37.39 10.51
C GLU A 117 36.10 36.38 9.47
N GLU A 118 35.11 35.55 9.81
CA GLU A 118 34.52 34.60 8.86
C GLU A 118 33.69 35.30 7.78
N LEU A 119 32.92 36.34 8.13
CA LEU A 119 32.19 37.16 7.16
C LEU A 119 33.13 37.86 6.19
N LYS A 120 34.26 38.40 6.67
CA LYS A 120 35.29 39.02 5.83
C LYS A 120 35.79 38.06 4.75
N LYS A 121 36.04 36.79 5.13
CA LYS A 121 36.44 35.74 4.18
C LYS A 121 35.34 35.41 3.17
N LEU A 122 34.09 35.28 3.61
CA LEU A 122 32.97 34.85 2.75
C LEU A 122 32.44 35.96 1.82
N LEU A 123 32.60 37.22 2.22
CA LEU A 123 32.20 38.39 1.45
C LEU A 123 33.29 38.89 0.52
N GLU A 124 34.55 38.52 0.75
CA GLU A 124 35.72 39.12 0.07
C GLU A 124 35.71 40.66 0.18
N ASN A 125 35.19 41.18 1.29
CA ASN A 125 35.04 42.60 1.57
C ASN A 125 35.36 42.86 3.05
N ASP A 126 35.81 44.07 3.38
CA ASP A 126 36.08 44.45 4.76
C ASP A 126 34.80 44.48 5.60
N VAL A 127 34.88 43.90 6.80
CA VAL A 127 33.78 43.88 7.76
C VAL A 127 34.22 44.64 9.01
N THR A 128 33.56 45.76 9.29
CA THR A 128 33.82 46.55 10.50
C THR A 128 33.10 45.91 11.68
N PHE A 129 33.85 45.44 12.67
CA PHE A 129 33.28 44.94 13.92
C PHE A 129 33.18 46.07 14.96
N LEU A 130 31.99 46.27 15.53
CA LEU A 130 31.77 47.22 16.62
C LEU A 130 31.63 46.48 17.96
N PRO A 131 32.32 46.91 19.02
CA PRO A 131 32.36 46.19 20.31
C PRO A 131 31.08 46.32 21.14
N ASP A 132 30.07 47.01 20.61
CA ASP A 132 28.74 47.14 21.19
C ASP A 132 27.67 47.22 20.09
N CYS A 133 26.39 47.17 20.46
CA CYS A 133 25.26 47.22 19.51
C CYS A 133 24.43 48.51 19.61
N VAL A 134 24.64 49.32 20.64
CA VAL A 134 24.02 50.63 20.86
C VAL A 134 25.02 51.58 21.52
N GLY A 135 24.75 52.88 21.48
CA GLY A 135 25.61 53.92 22.08
C GLY A 135 26.14 54.92 21.04
N SER A 136 26.71 56.03 21.52
CA SER A 136 27.14 57.16 20.68
C SER A 136 28.19 56.77 19.64
N GLU A 137 29.12 55.88 19.98
CA GLU A 137 30.15 55.37 19.06
C GLU A 137 29.51 54.56 17.92
N VAL A 138 28.61 53.63 18.25
CA VAL A 138 27.90 52.80 17.27
C VAL A 138 27.04 53.67 16.34
N GLU A 139 26.29 54.62 16.92
CA GLU A 139 25.49 55.56 16.15
C GLU A 139 26.34 56.40 15.20
N SER A 140 27.48 56.92 15.65
CA SER A 140 28.41 57.70 14.84
C SER A 140 28.95 56.90 13.65
N LYS A 141 29.40 55.65 13.89
CA LYS A 141 29.94 54.76 12.84
C LYS A 141 28.87 54.30 11.84
N CYS A 142 27.61 54.19 12.25
CA CYS A 142 26.51 53.79 11.38
C CYS A 142 25.76 54.99 10.73
N LYS A 143 26.05 56.24 11.12
CA LYS A 143 25.34 57.43 10.60
C LYS A 143 25.66 57.69 9.12
N ASP A 144 26.94 57.67 8.77
CA ASP A 144 27.42 57.96 7.42
C ASP A 144 28.64 57.11 7.03
N PRO A 145 28.46 55.77 6.91
CA PRO A 145 29.55 54.88 6.52
C PRO A 145 29.89 55.02 5.03
N ALA A 146 31.11 54.61 4.66
CA ALA A 146 31.52 54.54 3.26
C ALA A 146 30.57 53.63 2.45
N LYS A 147 30.32 53.96 1.18
CA LYS A 147 29.39 53.20 0.34
C LYS A 147 29.83 51.73 0.21
N GLY A 148 28.91 50.80 0.45
CA GLY A 148 29.18 49.36 0.43
C GLY A 148 29.75 48.80 1.73
N SER A 149 29.78 49.58 2.82
CA SER A 149 30.30 49.11 4.11
C SER A 149 29.47 47.97 4.70
N VAL A 150 30.14 46.96 5.24
CA VAL A 150 29.53 45.91 6.05
C VAL A 150 29.94 46.08 7.50
N ILE A 151 28.97 46.22 8.41
CA ILE A 151 29.21 46.47 9.84
C ILE A 151 28.57 45.34 10.64
N LEU A 152 29.34 44.64 11.49
CA LEU A 152 28.82 43.64 12.43
C LEU A 152 28.82 44.23 13.84
N LEU A 153 27.65 44.26 14.46
CA LEU A 153 27.48 44.65 15.87
C LEU A 153 27.83 43.48 16.80
N GLU A 154 28.25 43.79 18.02
CA GLU A 154 28.45 42.80 19.07
C GLU A 154 27.12 42.13 19.49
N ASN A 155 27.24 40.98 20.17
CA ASN A 155 26.17 40.11 20.62
C ASN A 155 25.04 40.87 21.33
N LEU A 156 23.88 40.94 20.68
CA LEU A 156 22.69 41.63 21.19
C LEU A 156 22.25 41.15 22.57
N ARG A 157 22.50 39.88 22.92
CA ARG A 157 22.10 39.31 24.21
C ARG A 157 22.96 39.78 25.40
N PHE A 158 24.02 40.55 25.16
CA PHE A 158 24.74 41.25 26.24
C PHE A 158 23.90 42.38 26.86
N HIS A 159 22.85 42.84 26.17
CA HIS A 159 21.87 43.78 26.72
C HIS A 159 20.64 43.02 27.18
N ILE A 160 20.21 43.24 28.42
CA ILE A 160 19.04 42.57 28.98
C ILE A 160 17.75 42.96 28.23
N GLU A 161 17.74 44.13 27.62
CA GLU A 161 16.69 44.72 26.82
C GLU A 161 16.39 43.95 25.53
N GLU A 162 17.34 43.13 25.04
CA GLU A 162 17.13 42.27 23.86
C GLU A 162 16.13 41.15 24.16
N GLU A 163 16.32 40.40 25.25
CA GLU A 163 15.44 39.27 25.63
C GLU A 163 14.32 39.69 26.58
N GLY A 164 14.39 40.91 27.14
CA GLY A 164 13.48 41.43 28.16
C GLY A 164 13.65 40.79 29.54
N LYS A 165 14.66 39.93 29.69
CA LYS A 165 14.97 39.18 30.92
C LYS A 165 16.43 38.74 30.92
N GLY A 166 17.01 38.58 32.11
CA GLY A 166 18.40 38.20 32.30
C GLY A 166 18.69 37.82 33.76
N LYS A 167 19.95 37.95 34.17
CA LYS A 167 20.36 37.78 35.57
C LYS A 167 21.03 39.03 36.13
N ASP A 168 20.73 39.34 37.39
CA ASP A 168 21.42 40.39 38.14
C ASP A 168 22.84 39.96 38.54
N ASP A 169 23.58 40.84 39.21
CA ASP A 169 24.95 40.58 39.72
C ASP A 169 25.03 39.43 40.72
N LYS A 170 23.91 39.06 41.33
CA LYS A 170 23.79 37.94 42.28
C LYS A 170 23.31 36.65 41.61
N GLY A 171 23.08 36.65 40.30
CA GLY A 171 22.64 35.49 39.53
C GLY A 171 21.13 35.22 39.58
N ASN A 172 20.33 36.13 40.16
CA ASN A 172 18.87 36.00 40.22
C ASN A 172 18.23 36.44 38.91
N LYS A 173 17.13 35.78 38.54
CA LYS A 173 16.35 36.16 37.36
C LYS A 173 15.77 37.57 37.54
N THR A 174 16.06 38.45 36.60
CA THR A 174 15.52 39.82 36.55
C THR A 174 14.88 40.11 35.20
N LYS A 175 13.94 41.07 35.18
CA LYS A 175 13.25 41.53 33.96
C LYS A 175 13.82 42.89 33.56
N ALA A 176 13.94 43.13 32.27
CA ALA A 176 14.32 44.44 31.76
C ALA A 176 13.19 45.45 32.06
N ASP A 177 13.58 46.69 32.34
CA ASP A 177 12.65 47.81 32.41
C ASP A 177 12.01 48.05 31.02
N LYS A 178 10.68 48.24 30.99
CA LYS A 178 9.94 48.37 29.73
C LYS A 178 10.33 49.63 28.93
N GLU A 179 10.64 50.73 29.60
CA GLU A 179 11.07 51.97 28.94
C GLU A 179 12.49 51.82 28.40
N LYS A 180 13.38 51.14 29.14
CA LYS A 180 14.72 50.80 28.62
C LYS A 180 14.66 49.88 27.40
N VAL A 181 13.72 48.93 27.37
CA VAL A 181 13.47 48.08 26.18
C VAL A 181 13.05 48.92 24.97
N LYS A 182 12.15 49.90 25.16
CA LYS A 182 11.74 50.82 24.09
C LYS A 182 12.90 51.69 23.62
N GLU A 183 13.69 52.22 24.55
CA GLU A 183 14.88 53.02 24.26
C GLU A 183 15.90 52.22 23.47
N PHE A 184 16.18 50.98 23.87
CA PHE A 184 17.07 50.06 23.17
C PHE A 184 16.61 49.82 21.71
N ARG A 185 15.32 49.56 21.50
CA ARG A 185 14.74 49.42 20.15
C ARG A 185 14.87 50.70 19.33
N LYS A 186 14.65 51.87 19.94
CA LYS A 186 14.83 53.17 19.29
C LYS A 186 16.28 53.40 18.88
N ASN A 187 17.24 53.01 19.71
CA ASN A 187 18.67 53.12 19.38
C ASN A 187 19.06 52.20 18.23
N LEU A 188 18.58 50.95 18.21
CA LEU A 188 18.78 50.06 17.06
C LEU A 188 18.18 50.65 15.78
N ALA A 189 16.99 51.25 15.85
CA ALA A 189 16.32 51.82 14.68
C ALA A 189 17.10 52.96 14.01
N LYS A 190 17.94 53.71 14.76
CA LYS A 190 18.79 54.77 14.19
C LYS A 190 19.90 54.25 13.26
N LEU A 191 20.24 52.96 13.37
CA LEU A 191 21.38 52.36 12.67
C LEU A 191 21.09 52.02 11.21
N GLY A 192 19.84 52.14 10.75
CA GLY A 192 19.46 51.89 9.37
C GLY A 192 18.32 52.79 8.91
N ASP A 193 18.07 52.79 7.60
CA ASP A 193 16.92 53.44 6.97
C ASP A 193 15.81 52.42 6.67
N VAL A 194 16.19 51.15 6.50
CA VAL A 194 15.28 50.03 6.25
C VAL A 194 15.66 48.83 7.11
N TYR A 195 14.67 48.01 7.45
CA TYR A 195 14.85 46.81 8.28
C TYR A 195 14.61 45.54 7.49
N VAL A 196 15.56 44.60 7.60
CA VAL A 196 15.47 43.26 7.02
C VAL A 196 15.62 42.21 8.12
N ASN A 197 14.71 41.25 8.19
CA ASN A 197 14.82 40.10 9.09
C ASN A 197 15.08 38.82 8.31
N ASP A 198 16.26 38.24 8.50
CA ASP A 198 16.69 36.98 7.90
C ASP A 198 16.98 35.89 8.95
N ALA A 199 16.52 36.09 10.19
CA ALA A 199 16.81 35.19 11.33
C ALA A 199 15.64 34.24 11.66
N PHE A 200 15.27 33.36 10.73
CA PHE A 200 14.13 32.44 10.93
C PHE A 200 14.25 31.59 12.21
N GLY A 201 15.45 31.09 12.53
CA GLY A 201 15.71 30.28 13.74
C GLY A 201 15.35 30.97 15.06
N THR A 202 15.27 32.30 15.07
CA THR A 202 14.90 33.12 16.24
C THR A 202 13.52 33.77 16.11
N ALA A 203 12.81 33.58 14.99
CA ALA A 203 11.52 34.22 14.69
C ALA A 203 10.40 33.91 15.71
N HIS A 204 10.52 32.79 16.43
CA HIS A 204 9.61 32.42 17.52
C HIS A 204 9.76 33.27 18.80
N ARG A 205 10.72 34.20 18.83
CA ARG A 205 11.02 35.05 19.99
C ARG A 205 10.69 36.50 19.67
N ALA A 206 9.91 37.14 20.55
CA ALA A 206 9.62 38.58 20.49
C ALA A 206 10.77 39.43 21.06
N HIS A 207 12.02 39.15 20.66
CA HIS A 207 13.19 39.92 21.10
C HIS A 207 13.23 41.29 20.39
N SER A 208 13.88 42.27 21.02
CA SER A 208 13.90 43.66 20.53
C SER A 208 14.40 43.79 19.08
N SER A 209 15.48 43.10 18.74
CA SER A 209 16.04 43.08 17.37
C SER A 209 15.16 42.39 16.31
N MET A 210 14.16 41.59 16.72
CA MET A 210 13.31 40.79 15.81
C MET A 210 12.08 41.56 15.30
N MET A 211 11.72 42.67 15.96
CA MET A 211 10.43 43.33 15.75
C MET A 211 10.45 44.40 14.63
N GLY A 212 11.63 44.95 14.32
CA GLY A 212 11.79 46.05 13.36
C GLY A 212 11.00 47.31 13.73
N GLU A 213 10.74 47.53 15.03
CA GLU A 213 9.99 48.67 15.54
C GLU A 213 10.69 49.98 15.16
N GLY A 214 9.93 50.98 14.68
CA GLY A 214 10.46 52.27 14.22
C GLY A 214 10.73 52.37 12.71
N PHE A 215 10.70 51.26 11.95
CA PHE A 215 10.88 51.27 10.50
C PHE A 215 9.57 51.30 9.72
N GLN A 216 9.46 52.21 8.75
CA GLN A 216 8.34 52.29 7.81
C GLN A 216 8.30 51.08 6.87
N LYS A 217 9.46 50.67 6.34
CA LYS A 217 9.60 49.49 5.47
C LYS A 217 10.37 48.37 6.19
N ARG A 218 9.73 47.21 6.27
CA ARG A 218 10.25 45.97 6.87
C ARG A 218 10.14 44.84 5.87
N ALA A 219 11.21 44.09 5.66
CA ALA A 219 11.18 42.92 4.78
C ALA A 219 11.82 41.68 5.41
N SER A 220 11.48 40.52 4.86
CA SER A 220 12.24 39.29 5.05
C SER A 220 13.48 39.29 4.17
N GLY A 221 14.59 38.77 4.66
CA GLY A 221 15.68 38.32 3.80
C GLY A 221 15.31 37.03 3.06
N PHE A 222 16.19 36.54 2.21
CA PHE A 222 15.94 35.35 1.39
C PHE A 222 15.82 34.07 2.19
N LEU A 223 16.57 33.88 3.29
CA LEU A 223 16.43 32.71 4.16
C LEU A 223 15.05 32.70 4.80
N MET A 224 14.64 33.80 5.41
CA MET A 224 13.30 33.94 6.00
C MET A 224 12.19 33.75 4.95
N ALA A 225 12.32 34.34 3.77
CA ALA A 225 11.35 34.20 2.69
C ALA A 225 11.24 32.75 2.20
N LYS A 226 12.38 32.06 2.06
CA LYS A 226 12.44 30.65 1.65
C LYS A 226 11.76 29.74 2.66
N GLU A 227 12.05 29.91 3.95
CA GLU A 227 11.42 29.14 5.02
C GLU A 227 9.90 29.32 5.01
N LEU A 228 9.41 30.57 4.95
CA LEU A 228 7.98 30.87 4.87
C LEU A 228 7.32 30.24 3.64
N LYS A 229 7.98 30.28 2.47
CA LYS A 229 7.47 29.67 1.23
C LYS A 229 7.32 28.15 1.35
N TYR A 230 8.33 27.43 1.83
CA TYR A 230 8.28 25.97 1.91
C TYR A 230 7.36 25.47 3.03
N PHE A 231 7.32 26.14 4.18
CA PHE A 231 6.37 25.77 5.24
C PHE A 231 4.92 26.06 4.86
N SER A 232 4.65 27.13 4.09
CA SER A 232 3.30 27.42 3.57
C SER A 232 2.78 26.28 2.69
N GLN A 233 3.63 25.70 1.84
CA GLN A 233 3.26 24.53 1.03
C GLN A 233 2.84 23.33 1.87
N ALA A 234 3.55 23.07 2.98
CA ALA A 234 3.23 21.96 3.88
C ALA A 234 1.95 22.19 4.70
N LEU A 235 1.59 23.45 5.01
CA LEU A 235 0.49 23.80 5.90
C LEU A 235 -0.85 24.00 5.20
N HIS A 236 -0.87 24.52 3.97
CA HIS A 236 -2.12 24.94 3.32
C HIS A 236 -2.62 24.01 2.21
N ASN A 237 -1.74 23.58 1.30
CA ASN A 237 -2.14 22.72 0.18
C ASN A 237 -0.94 21.88 -0.30
N PRO A 238 -0.52 20.87 0.48
CA PRO A 238 0.63 20.08 0.13
C PRO A 238 0.36 19.24 -1.14
N PRO A 239 1.29 19.20 -2.11
CA PRO A 239 1.20 18.28 -3.24
C PRO A 239 1.07 16.83 -2.73
N LYS A 240 0.12 16.09 -3.29
CA LYS A 240 -0.15 14.69 -2.89
C LYS A 240 0.65 13.72 -3.79
N PRO A 241 1.18 12.59 -3.25
CA PRO A 241 1.05 12.15 -1.87
C PRO A 241 1.91 12.98 -0.89
N PHE A 242 1.32 13.36 0.24
CA PHE A 242 2.00 14.11 1.30
C PHE A 242 2.39 13.17 2.43
N LEU A 243 3.69 13.14 2.76
CA LEU A 243 4.26 12.32 3.83
C LEU A 243 4.96 13.21 4.86
N THR A 244 4.56 13.11 6.12
CA THR A 244 5.26 13.74 7.24
C THR A 244 5.95 12.66 8.08
N ILE A 245 7.27 12.77 8.26
CA ILE A 245 8.07 11.87 9.10
C ILE A 245 8.48 12.64 10.37
N LEU A 246 8.05 12.16 11.54
CA LEU A 246 8.27 12.84 12.83
C LEU A 246 9.07 11.96 13.80
N GLY A 247 10.30 12.34 14.13
CA GLY A 247 11.22 11.61 15.05
C GLY A 247 11.60 12.41 16.30
N GLY A 248 12.09 11.77 17.38
CA GLY A 248 12.60 12.42 18.61
C GLY A 248 11.86 12.08 19.92
N ALA A 249 12.54 12.24 21.06
CA ALA A 249 12.16 11.68 22.37
C ALA A 249 10.98 12.34 23.10
N LYS A 250 10.56 13.54 22.71
CA LYS A 250 9.45 14.27 23.34
C LYS A 250 8.22 14.25 22.45
N ILE A 251 7.27 13.37 22.78
CA ILE A 251 6.04 13.19 22.00
C ILE A 251 5.00 14.28 22.28
N SER A 252 4.96 14.82 23.50
CA SER A 252 4.06 15.90 23.94
C SER A 252 4.11 17.12 23.03
N ASP A 253 5.32 17.48 22.60
CA ASP A 253 5.57 18.71 21.84
C ASP A 253 5.12 18.58 20.37
N LYS A 254 4.82 17.35 19.93
CA LYS A 254 4.43 17.03 18.54
C LYS A 254 2.93 16.85 18.36
N ILE A 255 2.20 16.58 19.44
CA ILE A 255 0.74 16.33 19.38
C ILE A 255 0.00 17.49 18.69
N PRO A 256 0.24 18.78 18.99
CA PRO A 256 -0.45 19.87 18.33
C PRO A 256 -0.21 19.90 16.81
N MET A 257 1.02 19.58 16.37
CA MET A 257 1.39 19.53 14.97
C MET A 257 0.73 18.34 14.24
N ILE A 258 0.72 17.16 14.87
CA ILE A 258 0.00 15.98 14.35
C ILE A 258 -1.48 16.32 14.17
N MET A 259 -2.11 16.92 15.18
CA MET A 259 -3.52 17.31 15.11
C MET A 259 -3.82 18.37 14.05
N HIS A 260 -2.85 19.23 13.72
CA HIS A 260 -3.00 20.21 12.65
C HIS A 260 -2.79 19.60 11.25
N MET A 261 -1.92 18.59 11.14
CA MET A 261 -1.63 17.88 9.88
C MET A 261 -2.64 16.76 9.56
N LEU A 262 -3.45 16.34 10.53
CA LEU A 262 -4.56 15.42 10.30
C LEU A 262 -5.70 16.16 9.57
N ASP A 263 -5.94 15.76 8.33
CA ASP A 263 -6.96 16.34 7.47
C ASP A 263 -8.37 16.07 8.00
N LYS A 264 -9.04 17.12 8.51
CA LYS A 264 -10.42 17.03 8.99
C LYS A 264 -11.42 16.72 7.87
N ASP A 265 -11.07 17.01 6.61
CA ASP A 265 -11.96 16.80 5.46
C ASP A 265 -12.10 15.33 5.07
N LEU A 266 -11.21 14.45 5.56
CA LEU A 266 -11.16 13.04 5.17
C LEU A 266 -12.47 12.30 5.50
N PHE A 267 -13.14 12.66 6.61
CA PHE A 267 -14.40 12.05 7.03
C PHE A 267 -15.61 12.94 6.72
N GLN A 268 -15.45 14.26 6.79
CA GLN A 268 -16.56 15.20 6.61
C GLN A 268 -17.11 15.20 5.18
N LYS A 269 -16.26 15.16 4.15
CA LYS A 269 -16.70 15.19 2.74
C LYS A 269 -17.57 13.96 2.38
N PRO A 270 -17.15 12.71 2.68
CA PRO A 270 -17.99 11.53 2.47
C PRO A 270 -19.32 11.58 3.24
N ILE A 271 -19.30 12.04 4.51
CA ILE A 271 -20.51 12.12 5.35
C ILE A 271 -21.51 13.13 4.77
N CYS A 272 -21.07 14.33 4.40
CA CYS A 272 -21.95 15.35 3.83
C CYS A 272 -22.51 15.00 2.45
N ALA A 273 -21.85 14.12 1.70
CA ALA A 273 -22.32 13.64 0.39
C ALA A 273 -23.33 12.48 0.50
N ALA A 274 -23.45 11.84 1.67
CA ALA A 274 -24.33 10.70 1.86
C ALA A 274 -25.80 11.12 1.97
N LYS A 275 -26.70 10.37 1.30
CA LYS A 275 -28.16 10.57 1.39
C LYS A 275 -28.81 9.77 2.53
N LEU A 276 -28.16 8.70 2.97
CA LEU A 276 -28.55 7.87 4.12
C LEU A 276 -27.29 7.59 4.92
N ILE A 277 -27.35 7.85 6.22
CA ILE A 277 -26.23 7.71 7.15
C ILE A 277 -26.69 6.80 8.29
N LEU A 278 -25.97 5.71 8.52
CA LEU A 278 -26.10 4.89 9.71
C LEU A 278 -24.81 5.04 10.53
N TRP A 279 -24.90 5.55 11.75
CA TRP A 279 -23.75 5.73 12.63
C TRP A 279 -23.93 4.92 13.91
N ASN A 280 -23.05 3.94 14.12
CA ASN A 280 -23.04 3.07 15.28
C ASN A 280 -21.61 2.92 15.81
N GLY A 281 -21.31 3.55 16.96
CA GLY A 281 -19.99 3.63 17.58
C GLY A 281 -19.33 5.00 17.37
N PRO A 282 -19.24 5.86 18.40
CA PRO A 282 -18.48 7.11 18.31
C PRO A 282 -16.97 6.82 18.26
N PRO A 283 -16.19 7.54 17.42
CA PRO A 283 -14.74 7.34 17.36
C PRO A 283 -14.04 7.92 18.59
N GLY A 284 -13.36 7.05 19.34
CA GLY A 284 -12.58 7.41 20.54
C GLY A 284 -13.40 7.43 21.83
N VAL A 285 -12.75 7.81 22.94
CA VAL A 285 -13.38 7.89 24.28
C VAL A 285 -13.98 9.29 24.46
N PHE A 286 -15.16 9.51 23.90
CA PHE A 286 -15.80 10.84 23.83
C PHE A 286 -16.19 11.39 25.21
N GLU A 287 -16.23 10.56 26.23
CA GLU A 287 -16.48 10.90 27.62
C GLU A 287 -15.37 11.80 28.18
N ILE A 288 -14.13 11.65 27.68
CA ILE A 288 -12.96 12.42 28.07
C ILE A 288 -12.76 13.58 27.08
N ASP A 289 -12.84 14.82 27.55
CA ASP A 289 -12.84 16.02 26.70
C ASP A 289 -11.57 16.15 25.81
N LEU A 290 -10.43 15.64 26.27
CA LEU A 290 -9.19 15.58 25.48
C LEU A 290 -9.31 14.72 24.22
N PHE A 291 -10.20 13.71 24.22
CA PHE A 291 -10.39 12.75 23.14
C PHE A 291 -11.74 12.91 22.41
N ALA A 292 -12.60 13.81 22.88
CA ALA A 292 -13.96 14.01 22.39
C ALA A 292 -14.06 14.67 21.00
N LYS A 293 -13.03 15.41 20.57
CA LYS A 293 -13.05 16.24 19.35
C LYS A 293 -13.30 15.45 18.05
N GLY A 294 -12.86 14.19 18.00
CA GLY A 294 -13.09 13.33 16.83
C GLY A 294 -14.57 12.96 16.68
N SER A 295 -15.20 12.57 17.80
CA SER A 295 -16.63 12.27 17.87
C SER A 295 -17.50 13.51 17.64
N GLU A 296 -17.09 14.66 18.17
CA GLU A 296 -17.74 15.96 17.93
C GLU A 296 -17.73 16.33 16.44
N ALA A 297 -16.60 16.22 15.76
CA ALA A 297 -16.49 16.55 14.34
C ALA A 297 -17.34 15.64 13.44
N VAL A 298 -17.42 14.34 13.75
CA VAL A 298 -18.30 13.39 13.04
C VAL A 298 -19.77 13.73 13.29
N MET A 299 -20.13 14.09 14.53
CA MET A 299 -21.48 14.53 14.88
C MET A 299 -21.90 15.77 14.08
N ASP A 300 -21.05 16.81 14.06
CA ASP A 300 -21.32 18.05 13.35
C ASP A 300 -21.54 17.82 11.85
N ALA A 301 -20.73 16.93 11.25
CA ALA A 301 -20.87 16.55 9.84
C ALA A 301 -22.21 15.84 9.58
N ILE A 302 -22.61 14.91 10.44
CA ILE A 302 -23.87 14.17 10.31
C ILE A 302 -25.06 15.12 10.48
N VAL A 303 -25.05 15.97 11.50
CA VAL A 303 -26.10 16.99 11.71
C VAL A 303 -26.21 17.92 10.50
N SER A 304 -25.08 18.34 9.93
CA SER A 304 -25.07 19.17 8.72
C SER A 304 -25.66 18.42 7.51
N ALA A 305 -25.33 17.14 7.33
CA ALA A 305 -25.86 16.31 6.25
C ALA A 305 -27.38 16.10 6.42
N THR A 306 -27.84 15.83 7.64
CA THR A 306 -29.26 15.67 7.97
C THR A 306 -30.06 16.94 7.70
N LYS A 307 -29.52 18.09 8.11
CA LYS A 307 -30.10 19.41 7.77
C LYS A 307 -30.16 19.63 6.26
N GLY A 308 -29.21 19.08 5.50
CA GLY A 308 -29.16 19.09 4.03
C GLY A 308 -30.10 18.10 3.34
N GLY A 309 -30.91 17.33 4.08
CA GLY A 309 -31.89 16.39 3.55
C GLY A 309 -31.45 14.93 3.55
N ALA A 310 -30.31 14.59 4.16
CA ALA A 310 -29.94 13.20 4.38
C ALA A 310 -30.78 12.58 5.51
N THR A 311 -31.05 11.28 5.43
CA THR A 311 -31.62 10.52 6.56
C THR A 311 -30.49 10.01 7.44
N SER A 312 -30.46 10.33 8.73
CA SER A 312 -29.44 9.86 9.67
C SER A 312 -30.03 8.97 10.76
N ILE A 313 -29.53 7.75 10.90
CA ILE A 313 -29.90 6.76 11.91
C ILE A 313 -28.71 6.59 12.87
N ILE A 314 -28.91 6.93 14.14
CA ILE A 314 -27.94 6.72 15.20
C ILE A 314 -28.26 5.39 15.90
N GLY A 315 -27.31 4.45 15.88
CA GLY A 315 -27.43 3.14 16.52
C GLY A 315 -26.44 2.97 17.68
N GLY A 316 -26.80 2.14 18.66
CA GLY A 316 -25.94 1.79 19.80
C GLY A 316 -26.00 2.78 20.97
N GLY A 317 -25.84 2.25 22.19
CA GLY A 317 -25.96 3.02 23.44
C GLY A 317 -24.88 4.10 23.59
N ASP A 318 -23.67 3.84 23.12
CA ASP A 318 -22.55 4.77 23.19
C ASP A 318 -22.75 5.97 22.25
N THR A 319 -23.22 5.72 21.02
CA THR A 319 -23.51 6.79 20.05
C THR A 319 -24.68 7.66 20.51
N ALA A 320 -25.71 7.04 21.11
CA ALA A 320 -26.84 7.77 21.70
C ALA A 320 -26.38 8.64 22.89
N SER A 321 -25.47 8.12 23.72
CA SER A 321 -24.85 8.87 24.83
C SER A 321 -23.97 10.02 24.32
N CYS A 322 -23.28 9.82 23.20
CA CYS A 322 -22.54 10.86 22.48
C CYS A 322 -23.48 11.96 21.96
N CYS A 323 -24.61 11.63 21.31
CA CYS A 323 -25.64 12.61 20.93
C CYS A 323 -26.16 13.41 22.12
N LYS A 324 -26.36 12.74 23.26
CA LYS A 324 -26.84 13.38 24.49
C LYS A 324 -25.79 14.33 25.06
N LYS A 325 -24.51 13.94 25.10
CA LYS A 325 -23.39 14.80 25.56
C LYS A 325 -23.30 16.08 24.72
N PHE A 326 -23.42 15.96 23.40
CA PHE A 326 -23.31 17.10 22.47
C PHE A 326 -24.63 17.83 22.17
N LYS A 327 -25.75 17.41 22.77
CA LYS A 327 -27.09 18.01 22.58
C LYS A 327 -27.52 18.05 21.11
N THR A 328 -27.48 16.89 20.47
CA THR A 328 -27.81 16.70 19.04
C THR A 328 -28.84 15.61 18.77
N THR A 329 -29.43 15.02 19.82
CA THR A 329 -30.43 13.95 19.70
C THR A 329 -31.64 14.33 18.83
N ASP A 330 -32.04 15.60 18.86
CA ASP A 330 -33.13 16.22 18.08
C ASP A 330 -32.71 16.70 16.68
N LYS A 331 -31.40 16.63 16.37
CA LYS A 331 -30.81 17.16 15.12
C LYS A 331 -30.45 16.05 14.12
N VAL A 332 -30.81 14.82 14.43
CA VAL A 332 -30.62 13.61 13.62
C VAL A 332 -32.00 12.98 13.35
N SER A 333 -32.17 12.29 12.23
CA SER A 333 -33.50 11.76 11.82
C SER A 333 -34.06 10.70 12.79
N HIS A 334 -33.21 9.83 13.33
CA HIS A 334 -33.64 8.81 14.29
C HIS A 334 -32.50 8.37 15.20
N VAL A 335 -32.78 8.23 16.50
CA VAL A 335 -31.89 7.57 17.46
C VAL A 335 -32.53 6.24 17.86
N SER A 336 -31.96 5.16 17.36
CA SER A 336 -32.43 3.79 17.59
C SER A 336 -32.16 3.36 19.02
N THR A 337 -33.20 2.92 19.72
CA THR A 337 -33.13 2.22 21.01
C THR A 337 -32.95 0.71 20.84
N GLY A 338 -32.90 0.21 19.61
CA GLY A 338 -32.91 -1.21 19.28
C GLY A 338 -31.65 -1.99 19.69
N GLY A 339 -30.61 -1.34 20.20
CA GLY A 339 -29.38 -2.00 20.66
C GLY A 339 -28.87 -3.07 19.69
N GLY A 340 -28.68 -4.30 20.19
CA GLY A 340 -28.30 -5.45 19.39
C GLY A 340 -29.32 -5.86 18.32
N ALA A 341 -30.63 -5.66 18.56
CA ALA A 341 -31.67 -6.00 17.59
C ALA A 341 -31.58 -5.15 16.31
N SER A 342 -31.19 -3.87 16.41
CA SER A 342 -30.94 -3.05 15.22
C SER A 342 -29.77 -3.55 14.37
N LEU A 343 -28.72 -4.10 15.00
CA LEU A 343 -27.59 -4.70 14.29
C LEU A 343 -27.99 -6.01 13.61
N GLU A 344 -28.69 -6.89 14.34
CA GLU A 344 -29.17 -8.16 13.78
C GLU A 344 -30.12 -7.95 12.59
N LEU A 345 -30.99 -6.93 12.65
CA LEU A 345 -31.86 -6.56 11.54
C LEU A 345 -31.06 -6.11 10.30
N LEU A 346 -30.03 -5.30 10.51
CA LEU A 346 -29.15 -4.82 9.43
C LEU A 346 -28.23 -5.92 8.87
N GLU A 347 -27.94 -6.94 9.67
CA GLU A 347 -27.29 -8.19 9.25
C GLU A 347 -28.22 -9.09 8.41
N GLY A 348 -29.50 -8.72 8.27
CA GLY A 348 -30.51 -9.49 7.54
C GLY A 348 -31.07 -10.66 8.33
N LYS A 349 -30.84 -10.73 9.65
CA LYS A 349 -31.43 -11.76 10.51
C LYS A 349 -32.91 -11.49 10.71
N ILE A 350 -33.65 -12.56 10.94
CA ILE A 350 -35.07 -12.48 11.30
C ILE A 350 -35.14 -12.17 12.80
N LEU A 351 -35.69 -11.01 13.16
CA LEU A 351 -35.95 -10.66 14.56
C LEU A 351 -37.23 -11.37 15.03
N PRO A 352 -37.17 -12.27 16.03
CA PRO A 352 -38.34 -13.05 16.47
C PRO A 352 -39.54 -12.19 16.88
N GLY A 353 -39.30 -11.06 17.56
CA GLY A 353 -40.36 -10.11 17.94
C GLY A 353 -41.02 -9.41 16.76
N VAL A 354 -40.28 -9.12 15.68
CA VAL A 354 -40.85 -8.55 14.44
C VAL A 354 -41.60 -9.62 13.65
N GLN A 355 -41.07 -10.84 13.62
CA GLN A 355 -41.72 -11.99 12.98
C GLN A 355 -43.05 -12.35 13.66
N ALA A 356 -43.15 -12.22 14.98
CA ALA A 356 -44.37 -12.48 15.74
C ALA A 356 -45.49 -11.46 15.45
N LEU A 357 -45.17 -10.26 14.94
CA LEU A 357 -46.12 -9.20 14.60
C LEU A 357 -46.77 -9.35 13.22
N ARG A 358 -46.69 -10.54 12.60
CA ARG A 358 -47.14 -10.79 11.23
C ARG A 358 -48.64 -11.02 11.13
N ASN A 359 -49.44 -10.04 11.56
CA ASN A 359 -50.83 -9.94 11.14
C ASN A 359 -50.85 -9.32 9.74
N ARG A 360 -51.32 -10.07 8.73
CA ARG A 360 -51.62 -9.50 7.41
C ARG A 360 -52.71 -8.44 7.60
N LEU A 361 -52.45 -7.19 7.20
CA LEU A 361 -53.51 -6.23 6.93
C LEU A 361 -54.35 -6.77 5.78
N LEU A 362 -55.45 -7.45 6.10
CA LEU A 362 -56.54 -7.71 5.17
C LEU A 362 -57.29 -6.38 4.98
N GLY A 363 -57.29 -5.86 3.74
CA GLY A 363 -58.15 -4.75 3.34
C GLY A 363 -57.54 -3.35 3.51
N ALA A 364 -56.61 -2.98 2.62
CA ALA A 364 -56.36 -1.57 2.31
C ALA A 364 -56.07 -1.43 0.81
N THR A 365 -57.14 -1.26 0.03
CA THR A 365 -57.08 -0.72 -1.33
C THR A 365 -56.56 0.71 -1.24
N THR A 366 -55.26 0.88 -1.36
CA THR A 366 -54.66 2.19 -1.64
C THR A 366 -54.80 2.44 -3.14
N SER A 367 -55.75 3.29 -3.50
CA SER A 367 -55.80 3.95 -4.80
C SER A 367 -54.64 4.95 -4.89
N THR A 368 -53.43 4.43 -5.04
CA THR A 368 -52.28 5.23 -5.42
C THR A 368 -52.35 5.35 -6.94
N VAL A 369 -52.39 6.58 -7.44
CA VAL A 369 -52.13 6.89 -8.85
C VAL A 369 -50.69 6.47 -9.15
N TYR A 370 -50.49 5.19 -9.44
CA TYR A 370 -49.30 4.70 -10.12
C TYR A 370 -49.49 5.05 -11.59
N GLY A 371 -48.84 6.13 -12.02
CA GLY A 371 -48.42 6.17 -13.42
C GLY A 371 -47.76 4.83 -13.72
N LYS A 372 -48.24 4.13 -14.78
CA LYS A 372 -47.80 2.79 -15.17
C LYS A 372 -46.27 2.67 -15.07
N ARG A 373 -45.74 2.17 -13.95
CA ARG A 373 -44.36 1.69 -13.92
C ARG A 373 -44.38 0.47 -14.83
N GLY A 374 -43.70 0.58 -15.97
CA GLY A 374 -43.54 -0.55 -16.89
C GLY A 374 -43.08 -1.79 -16.13
N LYS A 375 -43.52 -2.98 -16.55
CA LYS A 375 -43.08 -4.25 -15.96
C LYS A 375 -41.56 -4.21 -15.84
N ALA A 376 -41.04 -4.46 -14.63
CA ALA A 376 -39.61 -4.49 -14.42
C ALA A 376 -38.99 -5.57 -15.32
N TRP A 377 -38.06 -5.14 -16.17
CA TRP A 377 -37.48 -5.94 -17.27
C TRP A 377 -36.82 -7.25 -16.81
N PHE A 378 -36.41 -7.34 -15.54
CA PHE A 378 -35.64 -8.46 -15.00
C PHE A 378 -36.35 -9.22 -13.87
N ASN A 379 -37.67 -9.07 -13.70
CA ASN A 379 -38.43 -9.78 -12.66
C ASN A 379 -38.34 -11.31 -12.75
N SER A 380 -38.00 -11.86 -13.91
CA SER A 380 -37.81 -13.30 -14.13
C SER A 380 -36.38 -13.79 -13.85
N VAL A 381 -35.41 -12.89 -13.64
CA VAL A 381 -34.02 -13.25 -13.39
C VAL A 381 -33.89 -13.78 -11.95
N LYS A 382 -33.60 -15.07 -11.82
CA LYS A 382 -33.38 -15.71 -10.52
C LYS A 382 -31.98 -15.39 -10.01
N MET A 383 -31.84 -15.33 -8.68
CA MET A 383 -30.53 -15.24 -8.04
C MET A 383 -29.69 -16.48 -8.41
N GLY A 384 -28.47 -16.27 -8.88
CA GLY A 384 -27.56 -17.36 -9.24
C GLY A 384 -27.13 -18.17 -8.02
N PRO A 385 -26.71 -19.43 -8.22
CA PRO A 385 -26.18 -20.24 -7.12
C PRO A 385 -24.88 -19.64 -6.56
N PRO A 386 -24.67 -19.65 -5.23
CA PRO A 386 -23.41 -19.19 -4.63
C PRO A 386 -22.25 -20.13 -5.01
N ASP A 387 -21.08 -19.57 -5.29
CA ASP A 387 -19.87 -20.35 -5.55
C ASP A 387 -19.41 -21.09 -4.29
N ALA A 388 -19.17 -22.40 -4.41
CA ALA A 388 -18.82 -23.26 -3.29
C ALA A 388 -17.51 -22.87 -2.59
N ILE A 389 -16.56 -22.22 -3.28
CA ILE A 389 -15.28 -21.76 -2.72
C ILE A 389 -15.46 -20.42 -2.01
N LEU A 390 -16.32 -19.54 -2.53
CA LEU A 390 -16.61 -18.24 -1.89
C LEU A 390 -17.24 -18.45 -0.50
N GLY A 391 -18.16 -19.41 -0.36
CA GLY A 391 -18.76 -19.74 0.94
C GLY A 391 -17.75 -20.14 2.02
N VAL A 392 -16.73 -20.95 1.66
CA VAL A 392 -15.65 -21.35 2.58
C VAL A 392 -14.84 -20.14 3.05
N THR A 393 -14.54 -19.21 2.14
CA THR A 393 -13.78 -18.00 2.45
C THR A 393 -14.56 -17.02 3.33
N GLU A 394 -15.87 -16.89 3.10
CA GLU A 394 -16.74 -16.07 3.95
C GLU A 394 -16.84 -16.63 5.37
N ALA A 395 -17.03 -17.95 5.50
CA ALA A 395 -17.06 -18.61 6.81
C ALA A 395 -15.75 -18.39 7.58
N TYR A 396 -14.60 -18.61 6.92
CA TYR A 396 -13.28 -18.32 7.49
C TYR A 396 -13.11 -16.85 7.94
N LYS A 397 -13.65 -15.89 7.19
CA LYS A 397 -13.55 -14.46 7.52
C LYS A 397 -14.44 -14.07 8.71
N ARG A 398 -15.57 -14.76 8.92
CA ARG A 398 -16.49 -14.53 10.06
C ARG A 398 -15.97 -15.15 11.36
N ASP A 399 -15.10 -16.15 11.26
CA ASP A 399 -14.54 -16.83 12.42
C ASP A 399 -13.50 -15.97 13.17
N THR A 400 -13.69 -15.81 14.48
CA THR A 400 -12.81 -15.04 15.37
C THR A 400 -11.74 -15.89 16.05
N ASN A 401 -11.78 -17.22 15.91
CA ASN A 401 -10.78 -18.13 16.50
C ASN A 401 -9.37 -17.78 15.97
N PRO A 402 -8.38 -17.56 16.86
CA PRO A 402 -7.01 -17.23 16.44
C PRO A 402 -6.31 -18.38 15.70
N ASN A 403 -6.76 -19.63 15.88
CA ASN A 403 -6.17 -20.83 15.25
C ASN A 403 -6.86 -21.23 13.94
N ARG A 404 -7.80 -20.42 13.42
CA ARG A 404 -8.53 -20.75 12.20
C ARG A 404 -7.62 -20.92 10.98
N ILE A 405 -7.91 -21.91 10.14
CA ILE A 405 -7.13 -22.21 8.93
C ILE A 405 -8.02 -22.14 7.69
N ASN A 406 -7.57 -21.46 6.63
CA ASN A 406 -8.21 -21.49 5.32
C ASN A 406 -7.46 -22.42 4.37
N LEU A 407 -8.08 -23.56 4.04
CA LEU A 407 -7.60 -24.53 3.06
C LEU A 407 -8.48 -24.55 1.80
N GLY A 408 -9.39 -23.60 1.63
CA GLY A 408 -10.29 -23.53 0.48
C GLY A 408 -9.69 -22.83 -0.74
N VAL A 409 -8.91 -21.76 -0.53
CA VAL A 409 -8.46 -20.85 -1.61
C VAL A 409 -7.21 -21.36 -2.32
N GLY A 410 -7.28 -21.48 -3.64
CA GLY A 410 -6.16 -21.85 -4.53
C GLY A 410 -5.20 -20.71 -4.87
N ALA A 411 -4.60 -20.08 -3.86
CA ALA A 411 -3.60 -19.04 -4.07
C ALA A 411 -2.45 -19.20 -3.07
N TYR A 412 -1.22 -19.10 -3.56
CA TYR A 412 -0.02 -19.31 -2.75
C TYR A 412 0.06 -18.30 -1.61
N ARG A 413 0.58 -18.73 -0.47
CA ARG A 413 0.80 -17.93 0.73
C ARG A 413 2.20 -18.19 1.27
N ASP A 414 2.81 -17.17 1.87
CA ASP A 414 4.03 -17.34 2.64
C ASP A 414 3.76 -18.10 3.95
N ASP A 415 4.82 -18.38 4.70
CA ASP A 415 4.74 -19.09 5.99
C ASP A 415 4.07 -18.28 7.13
N HIS A 416 3.61 -17.07 6.82
CA HIS A 416 2.78 -16.24 7.69
C HIS A 416 1.32 -16.19 7.22
N GLY A 417 0.96 -16.94 6.17
CA GLY A 417 -0.39 -16.94 5.61
C GLY A 417 -0.71 -15.70 4.77
N ASN A 418 0.28 -14.87 4.43
CA ASN A 418 0.08 -13.68 3.61
C ASN A 418 0.25 -13.99 2.11
N PRO A 419 -0.40 -13.23 1.21
CA PRO A 419 -0.08 -13.28 -0.21
C PRO A 419 1.42 -13.05 -0.44
N TRP A 420 2.06 -13.96 -1.17
CA TRP A 420 3.47 -13.84 -1.50
C TRP A 420 3.63 -13.26 -2.90
N VAL A 421 4.27 -12.10 -3.00
CA VAL A 421 4.67 -11.52 -4.28
C VAL A 421 6.09 -11.98 -4.56
N LEU A 422 6.29 -12.65 -5.69
CA LEU A 422 7.58 -13.25 -6.03
C LEU A 422 8.67 -12.18 -6.09
N PRO A 423 9.86 -12.48 -5.55
CA PRO A 423 11.03 -11.65 -5.74
C PRO A 423 11.22 -11.23 -7.19
N SER A 424 11.20 -12.11 -8.19
CA SER A 424 11.33 -11.79 -9.63
C SER A 424 10.32 -10.75 -10.15
N VAL A 425 9.09 -10.74 -9.61
CA VAL A 425 8.04 -9.77 -9.97
C VAL A 425 8.28 -8.43 -9.27
N ARG A 426 8.41 -8.46 -7.94
CA ARG A 426 8.58 -7.25 -7.11
C ARG A 426 9.43 -7.55 -5.89
N MET A 427 10.48 -6.74 -5.66
CA MET A 427 11.22 -6.84 -4.40
C MET A 427 10.46 -6.11 -3.31
N LYS A 428 10.25 -6.77 -2.17
CA LYS A 428 10.08 -6.05 -0.91
C LYS A 428 11.43 -5.41 -0.62
N ARG A 429 11.55 -4.07 -0.67
CA ARG A 429 12.72 -3.37 -0.10
C ARG A 429 12.85 -3.83 1.35
N LEU A 430 13.72 -4.79 1.61
CA LEU A 430 14.23 -5.04 2.95
C LEU A 430 15.12 -3.83 3.25
N TRP A 431 14.48 -2.82 3.83
CA TRP A 431 15.19 -1.79 4.57
C TRP A 431 15.83 -2.51 5.76
N CYS A 432 17.03 -3.03 5.55
CA CYS A 432 17.85 -3.53 6.64
C CYS A 432 18.35 -2.28 7.37
N CYS A 433 17.55 -1.81 8.34
CA CYS A 433 18.03 -1.01 9.45
C CYS A 433 19.01 -1.88 10.26
N LYS A 434 20.20 -2.14 9.72
CA LYS A 434 21.35 -2.40 10.60
C LYS A 434 21.71 -1.04 11.18
N LEU A 435 21.28 -0.83 12.42
CA LEU A 435 21.86 0.13 13.34
C LEU A 435 23.40 0.12 13.18
N ARG A 436 23.96 1.12 12.48
CA ARG A 436 25.34 1.52 12.70
C ARG A 436 25.38 2.34 13.99
N CYS A 437 25.24 1.67 15.11
CA CYS A 437 25.84 2.18 16.34
C CYS A 437 27.34 1.93 16.20
N TRP A 438 28.09 3.01 16.07
CA TRP A 438 29.51 3.03 16.35
C TRP A 438 29.73 2.55 17.79
N CYS A 439 30.18 1.32 17.96
CA CYS A 439 30.95 0.91 19.12
C CYS A 439 32.36 0.58 18.62
N LYS A 440 33.28 1.51 18.82
CA LYS A 440 34.71 1.22 18.91
C LYS A 440 34.91 0.34 20.14
N VAL A 441 35.30 -0.93 19.98
CA VAL A 441 36.32 -1.61 20.80
C VAL A 441 36.92 -2.75 19.95
N SER A 442 38.25 -2.87 20.04
CA SER A 442 39.18 -3.93 19.62
C SER A 442 39.47 -4.14 18.13
N ASN A 443 40.76 -3.99 17.83
CA ASN A 443 41.48 -4.43 16.64
C ASN A 443 41.11 -5.85 16.25
N ASP A 444 40.77 -6.07 14.98
CA ASP A 444 41.49 -7.00 14.11
C ASP A 444 41.02 -6.83 12.67
N HIS A 445 41.98 -6.91 11.76
CA HIS A 445 41.83 -6.70 10.32
C HIS A 445 40.98 -7.80 9.68
N LEU A 446 39.89 -7.43 9.01
CA LEU A 446 39.33 -8.17 7.87
C LEU A 446 38.63 -7.17 6.93
N LEU A 447 39.39 -6.67 5.96
CA LEU A 447 38.85 -6.00 4.77
C LEU A 447 38.20 -7.06 3.88
N PHE A 448 36.88 -7.19 3.92
CA PHE A 448 36.13 -7.86 2.86
C PHE A 448 35.84 -6.86 1.73
N PRO A 449 36.05 -7.22 0.45
CA PRO A 449 35.77 -6.34 -0.67
C PRO A 449 34.27 -6.11 -0.79
N ILE A 450 33.88 -4.84 -0.98
CA ILE A 450 32.53 -4.45 -1.37
C ILE A 450 32.44 -4.66 -2.89
N SER A 451 32.07 -5.87 -3.30
CA SER A 451 31.53 -6.16 -4.63
C SER A 451 30.28 -7.01 -4.45
N ASP A 452 29.20 -6.65 -5.15
CA ASP A 452 27.90 -7.35 -5.28
C ASP A 452 26.77 -7.02 -4.29
N PHE A 453 26.42 -5.74 -4.18
CA PHE A 453 25.03 -5.36 -3.90
C PHE A 453 24.48 -4.41 -4.96
N THR A 454 24.49 -4.85 -6.22
CA THR A 454 23.65 -4.26 -7.26
C THR A 454 22.21 -4.71 -7.00
N ILE A 455 21.48 -3.96 -6.18
CA ILE A 455 20.05 -4.21 -5.93
C ILE A 455 19.29 -3.76 -7.19
N GLY A 456 19.15 -4.68 -8.14
CA GLY A 456 18.48 -4.44 -9.42
C GLY A 456 16.99 -4.13 -9.25
N PHE A 457 16.52 -3.10 -9.95
CA PHE A 457 15.11 -2.80 -10.16
C PHE A 457 14.41 -4.06 -10.72
N LYS A 458 13.31 -4.52 -10.10
CA LYS A 458 12.67 -5.80 -10.46
C LYS A 458 11.58 -5.64 -11.51
N ALA A 459 11.09 -6.74 -12.10
CA ALA A 459 10.32 -6.72 -13.35
C ALA A 459 9.20 -5.66 -13.40
N GLU A 460 8.36 -5.57 -12.36
CA GLU A 460 7.33 -4.52 -12.27
C GLU A 460 7.94 -3.11 -12.23
N GLU A 461 8.99 -2.91 -11.45
CA GLU A 461 9.71 -1.63 -11.36
C GLU A 461 10.41 -1.26 -12.67
N ARG A 462 10.98 -2.24 -13.41
CA ARG A 462 11.52 -2.04 -14.76
C ARG A 462 10.42 -1.65 -15.75
N VAL A 463 9.27 -2.32 -15.71
CA VAL A 463 8.12 -2.01 -16.56
C VAL A 463 7.58 -0.59 -16.26
N VAL A 464 7.48 -0.21 -14.99
CA VAL A 464 7.02 1.11 -14.56
C VAL A 464 8.06 2.19 -14.90
N SER A 465 9.35 1.93 -14.71
CA SER A 465 10.43 2.91 -14.97
C SER A 465 10.61 3.22 -16.45
N LYS A 466 10.28 2.27 -17.34
CA LYS A 466 10.20 2.50 -18.79
C LYS A 466 9.15 3.54 -19.19
N LYS A 467 8.24 3.95 -18.28
CA LYS A 467 7.18 4.96 -18.51
C LYS A 467 6.40 4.73 -19.80
N LEU A 468 6.18 3.46 -20.14
CA LEU A 468 5.46 3.08 -21.35
C LEU A 468 4.03 3.62 -21.31
N ASN A 469 3.52 4.04 -22.48
CA ASN A 469 2.14 4.48 -22.61
C ASN A 469 1.14 3.36 -22.23
N LYS A 470 -0.12 3.75 -22.05
CA LYS A 470 -1.26 2.84 -21.77
C LYS A 470 -2.17 2.68 -22.99
N GLU A 471 -1.61 2.82 -24.19
CA GLU A 471 -2.34 2.59 -25.44
C GLU A 471 -2.82 1.14 -25.55
N TYR A 472 -3.80 0.92 -26.42
CA TYR A 472 -4.28 -0.41 -26.74
C TYR A 472 -3.12 -1.31 -27.23
N ALA A 473 -3.07 -2.54 -26.72
CA ALA A 473 -2.27 -3.59 -27.36
C ALA A 473 -2.86 -3.99 -28.71
N THR A 474 -2.11 -4.77 -29.49
CA THR A 474 -2.70 -5.47 -30.64
C THR A 474 -3.83 -6.38 -30.17
N ILE A 475 -4.74 -6.76 -31.07
CA ILE A 475 -5.86 -7.66 -30.74
C ILE A 475 -5.34 -8.98 -30.15
N LEU A 476 -4.21 -9.50 -30.64
CA LEU A 476 -3.58 -10.70 -30.10
C LEU A 476 -2.79 -10.46 -28.81
N GLY A 477 -2.59 -9.20 -28.40
CA GLY A 477 -1.80 -8.82 -27.24
C GLY A 477 -0.36 -8.44 -27.57
N ILE A 478 0.54 -8.66 -26.60
CA ILE A 478 1.94 -8.26 -26.66
C ILE A 478 2.81 -9.42 -27.17
N PRO A 479 3.41 -9.31 -28.39
CA PRO A 479 4.19 -10.39 -28.99
C PRO A 479 5.36 -10.88 -28.13
N GLU A 480 6.05 -9.95 -27.47
CA GLU A 480 7.18 -10.24 -26.59
C GLU A 480 6.77 -11.15 -25.41
N PHE A 481 5.50 -11.10 -25.00
CA PHE A 481 4.96 -11.97 -23.97
C PHE A 481 4.45 -13.29 -24.55
N TYR A 482 3.50 -13.26 -25.49
CA TYR A 482 2.83 -14.50 -25.88
C TYR A 482 3.73 -15.45 -26.67
N ASN A 483 4.75 -14.94 -27.40
CA ASN A 483 5.75 -15.78 -28.06
C ASN A 483 6.62 -16.52 -27.04
N LYS A 484 7.03 -15.84 -25.96
CA LYS A 484 7.77 -16.48 -24.87
C LYS A 484 6.91 -17.40 -24.01
N ALA A 485 5.63 -17.11 -23.88
CA ALA A 485 4.70 -18.00 -23.18
C ALA A 485 4.63 -19.37 -23.87
N ILE A 486 4.45 -19.41 -25.20
CA ILE A 486 4.41 -20.68 -25.92
C ILE A 486 5.79 -21.36 -26.00
N GLU A 487 6.88 -20.60 -26.15
CA GLU A 487 8.26 -21.13 -26.07
C GLU A 487 8.53 -21.83 -24.73
N LEU A 488 8.01 -21.30 -23.62
CA LEU A 488 8.14 -21.93 -22.30
C LEU A 488 7.45 -23.30 -22.23
N ALA A 489 6.27 -23.45 -22.84
CA ALA A 489 5.55 -24.73 -22.83
C ALA A 489 6.23 -25.77 -23.74
N LEU A 490 6.53 -25.40 -24.98
CA LEU A 490 7.00 -26.37 -25.99
C LEU A 490 8.52 -26.56 -25.97
N GLY A 491 9.26 -25.60 -25.40
CA GLY A 491 10.71 -25.54 -25.45
C GLY A 491 11.23 -24.95 -26.76
N LYS A 492 12.49 -24.49 -26.73
CA LYS A 492 13.13 -23.80 -27.88
C LYS A 492 13.29 -24.67 -29.13
N ASN A 493 13.31 -25.99 -28.95
CA ASN A 493 13.51 -26.96 -30.04
C ASN A 493 12.19 -27.49 -30.62
N SER A 494 11.05 -26.89 -30.26
CA SER A 494 9.74 -27.26 -30.76
C SER A 494 9.67 -27.14 -32.29
N GLN A 495 9.22 -28.20 -32.95
CA GLN A 495 8.99 -28.19 -34.40
C GLN A 495 7.82 -27.26 -34.74
N VAL A 496 6.77 -27.23 -33.91
CA VAL A 496 5.62 -26.33 -34.09
C VAL A 496 6.08 -24.87 -34.15
N LEU A 497 7.05 -24.47 -33.31
CA LEU A 497 7.60 -23.12 -33.32
C LEU A 497 8.52 -22.86 -34.52
N GLN A 498 9.43 -23.79 -34.84
CA GLN A 498 10.38 -23.66 -35.96
C GLN A 498 9.65 -23.55 -37.31
N GLU A 499 8.61 -24.36 -37.50
CA GLU A 499 7.79 -24.40 -38.71
C GLU A 499 6.67 -23.34 -38.72
N LYS A 500 6.57 -22.54 -37.65
CA LYS A 500 5.54 -21.49 -37.47
C LYS A 500 4.11 -22.02 -37.62
N ARG A 501 3.86 -23.20 -37.05
CA ARG A 501 2.57 -23.88 -37.06
C ARG A 501 1.67 -23.53 -35.87
N ASN A 502 2.05 -22.55 -35.05
CA ASN A 502 1.22 -22.09 -33.93
C ASN A 502 0.46 -20.80 -34.26
N ALA A 503 -0.82 -20.76 -33.91
CA ALA A 503 -1.60 -19.54 -33.77
C ALA A 503 -1.72 -19.19 -32.28
N THR A 504 -0.97 -18.20 -31.82
CA THR A 504 -0.89 -17.83 -30.41
C THR A 504 -1.43 -16.42 -30.16
N ALA A 505 -2.26 -16.28 -29.13
CA ALA A 505 -2.81 -15.02 -28.65
C ALA A 505 -2.65 -14.92 -27.13
N GLN A 506 -2.45 -13.70 -26.61
CA GLN A 506 -2.56 -13.41 -25.20
C GLN A 506 -4.01 -13.60 -24.73
N GLY A 507 -4.19 -14.40 -23.68
CA GLY A 507 -5.45 -14.61 -23.00
C GLY A 507 -5.54 -13.85 -21.68
N ILE A 508 -6.76 -13.63 -21.19
CA ILE A 508 -7.02 -13.07 -19.85
C ILE A 508 -6.83 -14.18 -18.81
N SER A 509 -5.57 -14.54 -18.57
CA SER A 509 -5.16 -15.73 -17.81
C SER A 509 -5.70 -17.02 -18.45
N GLY A 510 -5.62 -18.15 -17.73
CA GLY A 510 -6.10 -19.44 -18.24
C GLY A 510 -7.61 -19.45 -18.49
N THR A 511 -8.41 -18.79 -17.63
CA THR A 511 -9.86 -18.69 -17.84
C THR A 511 -10.21 -17.94 -19.12
N GLY A 512 -9.52 -16.83 -19.42
CA GLY A 512 -9.69 -16.11 -20.68
C GLY A 512 -9.25 -16.95 -21.87
N SER A 513 -8.13 -17.67 -21.75
CA SER A 513 -7.64 -18.57 -22.79
C SER A 513 -8.62 -19.70 -23.11
N LEU A 514 -9.17 -20.37 -22.09
CA LEU A 514 -10.26 -21.35 -22.24
C LEU A 514 -11.51 -20.72 -22.88
N ARG A 515 -11.83 -19.47 -22.54
CA ARG A 515 -12.96 -18.75 -23.15
C ARG A 515 -12.76 -18.47 -24.64
N ILE A 516 -11.53 -18.13 -25.05
CA ILE A 516 -11.17 -18.00 -26.47
C ILE A 516 -11.31 -19.36 -27.16
N GLY A 517 -10.73 -20.41 -26.60
CA GLY A 517 -10.81 -21.77 -27.14
C GLY A 517 -12.24 -22.28 -27.29
N SER A 518 -13.06 -22.14 -26.26
CA SER A 518 -14.48 -22.52 -26.32
C SER A 518 -15.27 -21.71 -27.37
N ALA A 519 -15.00 -20.41 -27.54
CA ALA A 519 -15.59 -19.62 -28.62
C ALA A 519 -15.13 -20.11 -30.01
N PHE A 520 -13.85 -20.44 -30.13
CA PHE A 520 -13.25 -20.96 -31.36
C PHE A 520 -13.88 -22.29 -31.76
N PHE A 521 -13.94 -23.26 -30.84
CA PHE A 521 -14.56 -24.56 -31.13
C PHE A 521 -16.06 -24.43 -31.41
N ASN A 522 -16.81 -23.63 -30.64
CA ASN A 522 -18.22 -23.43 -30.95
C ASN A 522 -18.44 -22.86 -32.36
N LYS A 523 -17.54 -22.00 -32.85
CA LYS A 523 -17.69 -21.39 -34.17
C LYS A 523 -17.19 -22.28 -35.30
N PHE A 524 -16.05 -22.94 -35.13
CA PHE A 524 -15.31 -23.56 -36.24
C PHE A 524 -15.19 -25.08 -36.18
N TRP A 525 -15.51 -25.72 -35.03
CA TRP A 525 -15.43 -27.17 -34.94
C TRP A 525 -16.52 -27.82 -35.79
N ASP A 526 -16.12 -28.68 -36.70
CA ASP A 526 -16.97 -29.48 -37.59
C ASP A 526 -17.09 -30.96 -37.12
N GLY A 527 -16.37 -31.34 -36.07
CA GLY A 527 -16.45 -32.64 -35.41
C GLY A 527 -17.53 -32.75 -34.32
N ASN A 528 -17.41 -33.77 -33.47
CA ASN A 528 -18.30 -33.91 -32.31
C ASN A 528 -18.06 -32.74 -31.33
N ARG A 529 -19.14 -32.04 -30.98
CA ARG A 529 -19.14 -30.86 -30.09
C ARG A 529 -19.24 -31.21 -28.61
N GLU A 530 -19.21 -32.50 -28.28
CA GLU A 530 -19.02 -32.97 -26.91
C GLU A 530 -17.58 -32.75 -26.47
N VAL A 531 -17.43 -32.07 -25.33
CA VAL A 531 -16.17 -31.78 -24.69
C VAL A 531 -16.03 -32.69 -23.48
N TYR A 532 -15.01 -33.53 -23.48
CA TYR A 532 -14.76 -34.52 -22.44
C TYR A 532 -13.77 -33.97 -21.43
N VAL A 533 -14.15 -33.98 -20.15
CA VAL A 533 -13.32 -33.52 -19.03
C VAL A 533 -13.09 -34.65 -18.02
N PRO A 534 -11.98 -34.66 -17.28
CA PRO A 534 -11.77 -35.69 -16.26
C PRO A 534 -12.83 -35.60 -15.15
N ASN A 535 -13.11 -36.72 -14.49
CA ASN A 535 -13.98 -36.75 -13.32
C ASN A 535 -13.16 -36.98 -12.04
N PRO A 536 -13.09 -35.99 -11.12
CA PRO A 536 -13.58 -34.61 -11.24
C PRO A 536 -12.66 -33.73 -12.11
N THR A 537 -13.02 -32.47 -12.33
CA THR A 537 -12.19 -31.46 -13.00
C THR A 537 -12.32 -30.10 -12.30
N TRP A 538 -11.61 -29.07 -12.77
CA TRP A 538 -11.77 -27.71 -12.25
C TRP A 538 -13.20 -27.24 -12.49
N GLY A 539 -13.90 -26.85 -11.42
CA GLY A 539 -15.35 -26.61 -11.45
C GLY A 539 -15.83 -25.61 -12.50
N ASN A 540 -14.97 -24.69 -12.94
CA ASN A 540 -15.32 -23.70 -13.95
C ASN A 540 -15.14 -24.18 -15.41
N HIS A 541 -14.60 -25.37 -15.66
CA HIS A 541 -14.62 -25.96 -17.01
C HIS A 541 -16.05 -26.12 -17.53
N ILE A 542 -16.92 -26.70 -16.70
CA ILE A 542 -18.30 -26.99 -17.07
C ILE A 542 -19.07 -25.71 -17.50
N PRO A 543 -19.26 -24.71 -16.62
CA PRO A 543 -20.04 -23.53 -16.98
C PRO A 543 -19.39 -22.69 -18.10
N LEU A 544 -18.06 -22.72 -18.24
CA LEU A 544 -17.36 -21.98 -19.29
C LEU A 544 -17.69 -22.52 -20.68
N PHE A 545 -17.63 -23.83 -20.86
CA PHE A 545 -17.91 -24.47 -22.15
C PHE A 545 -19.41 -24.53 -22.44
N GLU A 546 -20.25 -24.79 -21.43
CA GLU A 546 -21.72 -24.74 -21.58
C GLU A 546 -22.20 -23.34 -21.98
N HIS A 547 -21.65 -22.27 -21.38
CA HIS A 547 -21.94 -20.90 -21.79
C HIS A 547 -21.48 -20.59 -23.22
N ALA A 548 -20.48 -21.31 -23.73
CA ALA A 548 -20.07 -21.20 -25.13
C ALA A 548 -20.96 -22.01 -26.09
N GLY A 549 -21.95 -22.77 -25.59
CA GLY A 549 -22.83 -23.61 -26.39
C GLY A 549 -22.30 -25.03 -26.66
N LEU A 550 -21.31 -25.49 -25.88
CA LEU A 550 -20.71 -26.82 -26.02
C LEU A 550 -21.21 -27.76 -24.90
N THR A 551 -21.44 -29.02 -25.24
CA THR A 551 -21.93 -30.02 -24.28
C THR A 551 -20.75 -30.64 -23.55
N ILE A 552 -20.84 -30.77 -22.22
CA ILE A 552 -19.78 -31.38 -21.41
C ILE A 552 -20.12 -32.82 -21.06
N LYS A 553 -19.16 -33.71 -21.28
CA LYS A 553 -19.14 -35.12 -20.84
C LYS A 553 -17.94 -35.35 -19.93
N LYS A 554 -17.97 -36.45 -19.20
CA LYS A 554 -16.91 -36.81 -18.24
C LYS A 554 -16.31 -38.17 -18.57
N TYR A 555 -15.02 -38.34 -18.31
CA TYR A 555 -14.34 -39.64 -18.31
C TYR A 555 -13.70 -39.91 -16.94
N ARG A 556 -13.58 -41.18 -16.55
CA ARG A 556 -12.96 -41.59 -15.29
C ARG A 556 -11.52 -41.12 -15.20
N TYR A 557 -11.14 -40.66 -14.02
CA TYR A 557 -9.80 -40.12 -13.77
C TYR A 557 -9.33 -40.39 -12.35
N TYR A 558 -10.11 -40.00 -11.34
CA TYR A 558 -9.75 -40.19 -9.94
C TYR A 558 -10.50 -41.37 -9.32
N ASP A 559 -9.80 -42.24 -8.61
CA ASP A 559 -10.41 -43.29 -7.80
C ASP A 559 -10.46 -42.87 -6.32
N PRO A 560 -11.65 -42.61 -5.75
CA PRO A 560 -11.81 -42.26 -4.35
C PRO A 560 -11.33 -43.33 -3.36
N LYS A 561 -11.23 -44.60 -3.76
CA LYS A 561 -10.78 -45.70 -2.89
C LYS A 561 -9.27 -45.65 -2.69
N THR A 562 -8.52 -45.41 -3.76
CA THR A 562 -7.05 -45.34 -3.72
C THR A 562 -6.51 -43.92 -3.55
N CYS A 563 -7.36 -42.90 -3.71
CA CYS A 563 -6.97 -41.49 -3.80
C CYS A 563 -5.93 -41.20 -4.90
N GLY A 564 -5.90 -42.06 -5.93
CA GLY A 564 -4.97 -42.05 -7.05
C GLY A 564 -5.66 -42.00 -8.41
N LEU A 565 -4.90 -42.29 -9.46
CA LEU A 565 -5.37 -42.28 -10.85
C LEU A 565 -6.08 -43.61 -11.17
N ASP A 566 -7.35 -43.55 -11.56
CA ASP A 566 -8.06 -44.66 -12.21
C ASP A 566 -7.60 -44.77 -13.66
N PHE A 567 -6.36 -45.19 -13.86
CA PHE A 567 -5.75 -45.19 -15.19
C PHE A 567 -6.46 -46.15 -16.14
N LYS A 568 -6.82 -47.35 -15.66
CA LYS A 568 -7.60 -48.31 -16.45
C LYS A 568 -8.96 -47.74 -16.84
N GLY A 569 -9.69 -47.15 -15.89
CA GLY A 569 -10.99 -46.53 -16.19
C GLY A 569 -10.87 -45.35 -17.15
N CYS A 570 -9.79 -44.56 -17.05
CA CYS A 570 -9.47 -43.50 -17.99
C CYS A 570 -9.31 -44.05 -19.42
N LEU A 571 -8.50 -45.09 -19.62
CA LEU A 571 -8.32 -45.72 -20.93
C LEU A 571 -9.62 -46.34 -21.47
N ASP A 572 -10.37 -47.04 -20.62
CA ASP A 572 -11.62 -47.69 -21.00
C ASP A 572 -12.68 -46.66 -21.47
N ASP A 573 -12.78 -45.51 -20.80
CA ASP A 573 -13.70 -44.45 -21.19
C ASP A 573 -13.21 -43.71 -22.46
N ILE A 574 -11.91 -43.41 -22.56
CA ILE A 574 -11.33 -42.74 -23.74
C ILE A 574 -11.52 -43.58 -25.00
N LYS A 575 -11.45 -44.91 -24.92
CA LYS A 575 -11.77 -45.84 -26.02
C LYS A 575 -13.21 -45.77 -26.52
N GLN A 576 -14.12 -45.19 -25.75
CA GLN A 576 -15.54 -45.06 -26.09
C GLN A 576 -15.93 -43.65 -26.51
N ILE A 577 -15.05 -42.65 -26.31
CA ILE A 577 -15.30 -41.27 -26.75
C ILE A 577 -15.48 -41.26 -28.29
N PRO A 578 -16.51 -40.62 -28.85
CA PRO A 578 -16.68 -40.56 -30.30
C PRO A 578 -15.49 -39.86 -30.97
N GLU A 579 -15.10 -40.30 -32.17
CA GLU A 579 -14.03 -39.64 -32.93
C GLU A 579 -14.34 -38.16 -33.18
N LYS A 580 -13.28 -37.35 -33.35
CA LYS A 580 -13.37 -35.89 -33.51
C LYS A 580 -14.09 -35.20 -32.35
N SER A 581 -14.11 -35.79 -31.15
CA SER A 581 -14.50 -35.09 -29.92
C SER A 581 -13.32 -34.31 -29.34
N ILE A 582 -13.61 -33.31 -28.52
CA ILE A 582 -12.59 -32.52 -27.82
C ILE A 582 -12.36 -33.14 -26.44
N ILE A 583 -11.10 -33.35 -26.06
CA ILE A 583 -10.74 -33.87 -24.73
C ILE A 583 -9.86 -32.86 -23.98
N ILE A 584 -10.30 -32.43 -22.80
CA ILE A 584 -9.54 -31.50 -21.94
C ILE A 584 -8.58 -32.28 -21.06
N LEU A 585 -7.30 -31.94 -21.13
CA LEU A 585 -6.22 -32.53 -20.34
C LEU A 585 -5.60 -31.46 -19.44
N HIS A 586 -5.36 -31.76 -18.17
CA HIS A 586 -4.57 -30.89 -17.31
C HIS A 586 -3.10 -31.24 -17.56
N ALA A 587 -2.28 -30.27 -17.95
CA ALA A 587 -0.89 -30.55 -18.34
C ALA A 587 -0.04 -31.08 -17.17
N CYS A 588 -0.30 -30.55 -15.97
CA CYS A 588 0.23 -31.03 -14.70
C CYS A 588 -0.62 -30.47 -13.54
N ALA A 589 -0.40 -31.00 -12.33
CA ALA A 589 -1.08 -30.66 -11.09
C ALA A 589 -2.60 -30.57 -11.25
N HIS A 590 -3.21 -31.70 -11.63
CA HIS A 590 -4.64 -31.80 -11.89
C HIS A 590 -5.46 -31.12 -10.78
N ASN A 591 -6.32 -30.18 -11.16
CA ASN A 591 -7.21 -29.48 -10.25
C ASN A 591 -8.59 -30.13 -10.32
N PRO A 592 -9.11 -30.74 -9.24
CA PRO A 592 -8.75 -30.48 -7.83
C PRO A 592 -7.92 -31.55 -7.11
N THR A 593 -7.56 -32.66 -7.75
CA THR A 593 -7.10 -33.87 -7.04
C THR A 593 -5.61 -33.89 -6.73
N GLY A 594 -4.79 -33.18 -7.51
CA GLY A 594 -3.33 -33.27 -7.47
C GLY A 594 -2.77 -34.58 -8.05
N VAL A 595 -3.60 -35.41 -8.68
CA VAL A 595 -3.19 -36.69 -9.27
C VAL A 595 -2.86 -36.50 -10.73
N ASP A 596 -1.65 -36.86 -11.14
CA ASP A 596 -1.19 -36.77 -12.53
C ASP A 596 -0.74 -38.14 -13.07
N PRO A 597 -0.92 -38.41 -14.37
CA PRO A 597 -0.26 -39.54 -15.03
C PRO A 597 1.26 -39.41 -14.96
N ASN A 598 1.95 -40.54 -14.82
CA ASN A 598 3.39 -40.61 -15.03
C ASN A 598 3.74 -40.55 -16.53
N LYS A 599 5.03 -40.57 -16.85
CA LYS A 599 5.52 -40.44 -18.23
C LYS A 599 5.00 -41.57 -19.13
N GLU A 600 5.06 -42.81 -18.64
CA GLU A 600 4.63 -44.00 -19.38
C GLU A 600 3.13 -43.96 -19.68
N GLN A 601 2.35 -43.56 -18.69
CA GLN A 601 0.91 -43.35 -18.80
C GLN A 601 0.57 -42.21 -19.78
N TRP A 602 1.34 -41.12 -19.79
CA TRP A 602 1.16 -40.05 -20.78
C TRP A 602 1.44 -40.53 -22.20
N CYS A 603 2.47 -41.34 -22.42
CA CYS A 603 2.74 -41.93 -23.74
C CYS A 603 1.58 -42.85 -24.19
N GLU A 604 1.02 -43.66 -23.29
CA GLU A 604 -0.11 -44.53 -23.61
C GLU A 604 -1.40 -43.73 -23.91
N LEU A 605 -1.67 -42.67 -23.13
CA LEU A 605 -2.79 -41.75 -23.40
C LEU A 605 -2.62 -41.03 -24.74
N SER A 606 -1.42 -40.58 -25.06
CA SER A 606 -1.10 -39.90 -26.32
C SER A 606 -1.42 -40.80 -27.52
N LYS A 607 -0.89 -42.03 -27.52
CA LYS A 607 -1.20 -43.04 -28.54
C LYS A 607 -2.69 -43.30 -28.68
N LEU A 608 -3.38 -43.55 -27.56
CA LEU A 608 -4.81 -43.84 -27.59
C LEU A 608 -5.62 -42.64 -28.12
N ILE A 609 -5.31 -41.41 -27.69
CA ILE A 609 -6.00 -40.20 -28.15
C ILE A 609 -5.78 -40.00 -29.66
N LYS A 610 -4.59 -40.32 -30.16
CA LYS A 610 -4.26 -40.27 -31.59
C LYS A 610 -5.04 -41.32 -32.38
N GLU A 611 -5.03 -42.57 -31.92
CA GLU A 611 -5.75 -43.70 -32.51
C GLU A 611 -7.26 -43.44 -32.57
N ARG A 612 -7.81 -42.82 -31.51
CA ARG A 612 -9.23 -42.46 -31.43
C ARG A 612 -9.58 -41.15 -32.13
N ASN A 613 -8.63 -40.51 -32.79
CA ASN A 613 -8.81 -39.25 -33.52
C ASN A 613 -9.51 -38.17 -32.66
N LEU A 614 -9.08 -38.04 -31.41
CA LEU A 614 -9.61 -37.04 -30.47
C LEU A 614 -8.73 -35.78 -30.49
N TYR A 615 -9.34 -34.63 -30.24
CA TYR A 615 -8.62 -33.35 -30.24
C TYR A 615 -8.26 -32.92 -28.82
N PRO A 616 -6.98 -32.96 -28.44
CA PRO A 616 -6.54 -32.56 -27.10
C PRO A 616 -6.56 -31.03 -26.90
N PHE A 617 -7.16 -30.61 -25.78
CA PHE A 617 -7.12 -29.25 -25.25
C PHE A 617 -6.41 -29.28 -23.89
N PHE A 618 -5.16 -28.83 -23.85
CA PHE A 618 -4.40 -28.71 -22.61
C PHE A 618 -4.76 -27.45 -21.80
N ASP A 619 -5.08 -27.62 -20.52
CA ASP A 619 -5.08 -26.54 -19.52
C ASP A 619 -3.80 -26.62 -18.68
N MET A 620 -2.97 -25.58 -18.76
CA MET A 620 -1.64 -25.50 -18.12
C MET A 620 -1.58 -24.27 -17.22
N ALA A 621 -1.99 -24.46 -15.96
CA ALA A 621 -2.04 -23.38 -14.96
C ALA A 621 -0.91 -23.41 -13.91
N TYR A 622 -0.13 -24.49 -13.85
CA TYR A 622 0.80 -24.79 -12.76
C TYR A 622 2.22 -25.15 -13.22
N GLN A 623 2.61 -24.84 -14.47
CA GLN A 623 3.94 -25.17 -14.99
C GLN A 623 5.06 -24.62 -14.08
N GLY A 624 5.98 -25.49 -13.68
CA GLY A 624 7.05 -25.28 -12.71
C GLY A 624 6.62 -25.33 -11.25
N PHE A 625 5.36 -25.03 -10.96
CA PHE A 625 4.83 -24.96 -9.60
C PHE A 625 4.47 -26.36 -9.05
N ALA A 626 4.34 -27.37 -9.91
CA ALA A 626 4.01 -28.73 -9.49
C ALA A 626 5.26 -29.47 -8.98
N SER A 627 6.32 -29.52 -9.79
CA SER A 627 7.56 -30.24 -9.47
C SER A 627 8.75 -29.36 -9.11
N GLY A 628 8.65 -28.03 -9.30
CA GLY A 628 9.80 -27.13 -9.22
C GLY A 628 10.61 -27.04 -10.52
N ASP A 629 10.17 -27.73 -11.58
CA ASP A 629 10.85 -27.83 -12.87
C ASP A 629 9.87 -27.53 -14.02
N MET A 630 10.22 -26.57 -14.88
CA MET A 630 9.37 -26.10 -15.98
C MET A 630 9.21 -27.13 -17.10
N ASP A 631 10.25 -27.92 -17.34
CA ASP A 631 10.30 -28.90 -18.42
C ASP A 631 9.59 -30.19 -18.03
N ARG A 632 9.79 -30.64 -16.79
CA ARG A 632 9.05 -31.78 -16.22
C ARG A 632 7.55 -31.51 -16.24
N ASP A 633 7.13 -30.32 -15.83
CA ASP A 633 5.71 -29.94 -15.78
C ASP A 633 5.09 -29.71 -17.17
N ALA A 634 5.90 -29.59 -18.22
CA ALA A 634 5.47 -29.50 -19.61
C ALA A 634 5.58 -30.83 -20.38
N GLN A 635 5.95 -31.93 -19.71
CA GLN A 635 6.20 -33.21 -20.36
C GLN A 635 4.99 -33.71 -21.16
N ALA A 636 3.77 -33.60 -20.62
CA ALA A 636 2.56 -34.09 -21.28
C ALA A 636 2.37 -33.48 -22.68
N ILE A 637 2.42 -32.15 -22.80
CA ILE A 637 2.25 -31.46 -24.09
C ILE A 637 3.40 -31.75 -25.05
N ARG A 638 4.63 -31.91 -24.56
CA ARG A 638 5.80 -32.20 -25.39
C ARG A 638 5.77 -33.63 -25.93
N ILE A 639 5.23 -34.60 -25.17
CA ILE A 639 4.97 -35.96 -25.67
C ILE A 639 4.00 -35.89 -26.85
N PHE A 640 2.86 -35.23 -26.67
CA PHE A 640 1.84 -35.10 -27.70
C PHE A 640 2.36 -34.37 -28.94
N GLU A 641 3.16 -33.30 -28.76
CA GLU A 641 3.81 -32.64 -29.90
C GLU A 641 4.76 -33.59 -30.63
N SER A 642 5.61 -34.32 -29.91
CA SER A 642 6.58 -35.25 -30.50
C SER A 642 5.91 -36.42 -31.24
N GLU A 643 4.71 -36.83 -30.80
CA GLU A 643 3.89 -37.82 -31.48
C GLU A 643 3.05 -37.21 -32.61
N GLY A 644 3.21 -35.92 -32.92
CA GLY A 644 2.60 -35.27 -34.08
C GLY A 644 1.12 -34.89 -33.89
N HIS A 645 0.66 -34.71 -32.66
CA HIS A 645 -0.70 -34.22 -32.41
C HIS A 645 -0.87 -32.77 -32.85
N GLN A 646 -2.05 -32.46 -33.42
CA GLN A 646 -2.61 -31.12 -33.34
C GLN A 646 -3.33 -30.97 -32.00
N TYR A 647 -3.24 -29.78 -31.41
CA TYR A 647 -3.78 -29.52 -30.07
C TYR A 647 -4.03 -28.03 -29.87
N CYS A 648 -4.76 -27.69 -28.81
CA CYS A 648 -4.75 -26.33 -28.29
C CYS A 648 -4.35 -26.29 -26.82
N LEU A 649 -3.86 -25.14 -26.39
CA LEU A 649 -3.25 -24.93 -25.09
C LEU A 649 -3.76 -23.63 -24.47
N SER A 650 -4.22 -23.72 -23.23
CA SER A 650 -4.47 -22.60 -22.32
C SER A 650 -3.34 -22.51 -21.31
N GLN A 651 -2.64 -21.38 -21.27
CA GLN A 651 -1.60 -21.10 -20.27
C GLN A 651 -2.04 -20.00 -19.31
N SER A 652 -1.73 -20.19 -18.01
CA SER A 652 -1.95 -19.19 -16.97
C SER A 652 -0.67 -18.86 -16.22
N PHE A 653 -0.37 -17.56 -16.08
CA PHE A 653 0.73 -17.08 -15.25
C PHE A 653 0.31 -16.65 -13.84
N ALA A 654 -0.94 -16.94 -13.46
CA ALA A 654 -1.48 -16.52 -12.17
C ALA A 654 -0.75 -17.17 -10.97
N LYS A 655 -0.28 -18.42 -11.11
CA LYS A 655 0.29 -19.19 -9.99
C LYS A 655 1.80 -19.19 -10.00
N ASN A 656 2.40 -19.58 -11.12
CA ASN A 656 3.85 -19.65 -11.27
C ASN A 656 4.54 -18.27 -11.24
N MET A 657 3.87 -17.17 -11.59
CA MET A 657 4.41 -15.81 -11.41
C MET A 657 3.70 -15.03 -10.30
N GLY A 658 2.73 -15.60 -9.59
CA GLY A 658 1.92 -14.88 -8.60
C GLY A 658 1.07 -13.73 -9.17
N LEU A 659 0.87 -13.69 -10.49
CA LEU A 659 0.15 -12.63 -11.21
C LEU A 659 -1.38 -12.88 -11.23
N TYR A 660 -1.95 -13.25 -10.08
CA TYR A 660 -3.36 -13.65 -9.96
C TYR A 660 -4.32 -12.60 -10.49
N GLY A 661 -4.18 -11.36 -10.00
CA GLY A 661 -5.05 -10.22 -10.34
C GLY A 661 -4.71 -9.55 -11.67
N GLU A 662 -3.48 -9.73 -12.17
CA GLU A 662 -3.00 -9.12 -13.42
C GLU A 662 -3.48 -9.84 -14.68
N ARG A 663 -4.02 -11.05 -14.50
CA ARG A 663 -4.69 -11.84 -15.55
C ARG A 663 -3.80 -12.11 -16.78
N ALA A 664 -2.51 -12.39 -16.58
CA ALA A 664 -1.61 -12.81 -17.65
C ALA A 664 -1.81 -14.30 -18.04
N GLY A 665 -1.96 -14.57 -19.33
CA GLY A 665 -2.14 -15.92 -19.90
C GLY A 665 -1.98 -15.92 -21.43
N ALA A 666 -1.97 -17.10 -22.02
CA ALA A 666 -1.89 -17.29 -23.48
C ALA A 666 -2.80 -18.42 -23.94
N PHE A 667 -3.30 -18.33 -25.17
CA PHE A 667 -4.03 -19.37 -25.87
C PHE A 667 -3.30 -19.68 -27.17
N THR A 668 -3.05 -20.96 -27.43
CA THR A 668 -2.35 -21.42 -28.63
C THR A 668 -3.14 -22.53 -29.31
N VAL A 669 -3.18 -22.51 -30.64
CA VAL A 669 -3.60 -23.64 -31.48
C VAL A 669 -2.40 -24.11 -32.30
N ALA A 670 -2.01 -25.37 -32.13
CA ALA A 670 -1.01 -26.04 -32.96
C ALA A 670 -1.69 -26.61 -34.22
N CYS A 671 -1.32 -26.07 -35.37
CA CYS A 671 -1.92 -26.32 -36.68
C CYS A 671 -1.07 -27.34 -37.48
N ALA A 672 -1.63 -27.86 -38.57
CA ALA A 672 -0.96 -28.81 -39.46
C ALA A 672 0.18 -28.17 -40.25
N ASN A 673 0.04 -26.88 -40.59
CA ASN A 673 1.03 -26.11 -41.33
C ASN A 673 0.88 -24.61 -41.04
N LYS A 674 1.81 -23.81 -41.56
CA LYS A 674 1.83 -22.36 -41.40
C LYS A 674 0.60 -21.67 -41.99
N ASP A 675 0.13 -22.12 -43.16
CA ASP A 675 -1.01 -21.52 -43.86
C ASP A 675 -2.31 -21.67 -43.04
N GLU A 676 -2.52 -22.84 -42.43
CA GLU A 676 -3.59 -23.03 -41.46
C GLU A 676 -3.42 -22.13 -40.23
N ALA A 677 -2.21 -22.02 -39.68
CA ALA A 677 -1.93 -21.15 -38.54
C ALA A 677 -2.25 -19.67 -38.84
N ASP A 678 -1.96 -19.20 -40.06
CA ASP A 678 -2.28 -17.83 -40.49
C ASP A 678 -3.79 -17.61 -40.56
N ARG A 679 -4.56 -18.56 -41.12
CA ARG A 679 -6.03 -18.52 -41.12
C ARG A 679 -6.60 -18.53 -39.70
N VAL A 680 -6.16 -19.45 -38.86
CA VAL A 680 -6.61 -19.55 -37.46
C VAL A 680 -6.30 -18.24 -36.71
N THR A 681 -5.09 -17.70 -36.86
CA THR A 681 -4.69 -16.41 -36.27
C THR A 681 -5.63 -15.27 -36.68
N SER A 682 -6.03 -15.21 -37.95
CA SER A 682 -6.98 -14.20 -38.44
C SER A 682 -8.35 -14.32 -37.76
N GLN A 683 -8.84 -15.54 -37.56
CA GLN A 683 -10.12 -15.80 -36.90
C GLN A 683 -10.07 -15.53 -35.40
N LEU A 684 -8.94 -15.85 -34.74
CA LEU A 684 -8.72 -15.49 -33.34
C LEU A 684 -8.79 -13.98 -33.13
N LYS A 685 -8.24 -13.17 -34.04
CA LYS A 685 -8.39 -11.71 -33.97
C LYS A 685 -9.85 -11.28 -33.99
N ILE A 686 -10.64 -11.82 -34.92
CA ILE A 686 -12.07 -11.48 -35.05
C ILE A 686 -12.84 -11.87 -33.78
N LEU A 687 -12.60 -13.08 -33.25
CA LEU A 687 -13.23 -13.56 -32.03
C LEU A 687 -12.85 -12.70 -30.82
N ILE A 688 -11.56 -12.46 -30.61
CA ILE A 688 -11.06 -11.68 -29.47
C ILE A 688 -11.57 -10.24 -29.52
N ARG A 689 -11.60 -9.62 -30.71
CA ARG A 689 -12.13 -8.26 -30.91
C ARG A 689 -13.56 -8.15 -30.38
N ALA A 690 -14.41 -9.13 -30.67
CA ALA A 690 -15.80 -9.16 -30.20
C ALA A 690 -15.94 -9.51 -28.71
N LEU A 691 -15.04 -10.34 -28.17
CA LEU A 691 -15.10 -10.74 -26.76
C LEU A 691 -14.67 -9.61 -25.82
N TYR A 692 -13.56 -8.93 -26.12
CA TYR A 692 -12.99 -7.90 -25.24
C TYR A 692 -12.06 -6.90 -25.95
N SER A 693 -12.14 -6.77 -27.28
CA SER A 693 -11.29 -5.88 -28.09
C SER A 693 -9.81 -6.28 -28.16
N ASN A 694 -9.07 -6.12 -27.06
CA ASN A 694 -7.66 -6.46 -26.90
C ASN A 694 -7.35 -6.74 -25.41
N PRO A 695 -6.34 -7.56 -25.09
CA PRO A 695 -6.08 -7.99 -23.72
C PRO A 695 -5.32 -6.93 -22.88
N PRO A 696 -5.38 -7.00 -21.54
CA PRO A 696 -4.71 -6.05 -20.66
C PRO A 696 -3.17 -6.13 -20.74
N ILE A 697 -2.49 -5.00 -20.64
CA ILE A 697 -1.05 -4.90 -20.97
C ILE A 697 -0.12 -5.12 -19.78
N HIS A 698 -0.53 -4.82 -18.55
CA HIS A 698 0.41 -4.71 -17.42
C HIS A 698 0.99 -6.07 -17.01
N GLY A 699 0.14 -7.06 -16.71
CA GLY A 699 0.58 -8.42 -16.42
C GLY A 699 1.42 -9.05 -17.54
N ALA A 700 1.05 -8.81 -18.80
CA ALA A 700 1.82 -9.29 -19.95
C ALA A 700 3.19 -8.63 -20.06
N ARG A 701 3.30 -7.32 -19.80
CA ARG A 701 4.60 -6.63 -19.77
C ARG A 701 5.49 -7.17 -18.65
N ILE A 702 4.95 -7.43 -17.45
CA ILE A 702 5.72 -8.00 -16.34
C ILE A 702 6.21 -9.41 -16.69
N ALA A 703 5.31 -10.28 -17.15
CA ALA A 703 5.67 -11.64 -17.53
C ALA A 703 6.64 -11.65 -18.71
N GLY A 704 6.43 -10.79 -19.71
CA GLY A 704 7.34 -10.60 -20.83
C GLY A 704 8.72 -10.11 -20.39
N GLU A 705 8.80 -9.16 -19.45
CA GLU A 705 10.08 -8.69 -18.89
C GLU A 705 10.86 -9.84 -18.24
N ILE A 706 10.18 -10.69 -17.46
CA ILE A 706 10.80 -11.85 -16.80
C ILE A 706 11.25 -12.89 -17.81
N LEU A 707 10.42 -13.21 -18.81
CA LEU A 707 10.70 -14.29 -19.75
C LEU A 707 11.77 -13.93 -20.81
N ASN A 708 11.95 -12.63 -21.10
CA ASN A 708 12.92 -12.18 -22.10
C ASN A 708 14.27 -11.77 -21.49
N ASP A 709 14.35 -11.53 -20.19
CA ASP A 709 15.58 -11.15 -19.51
C ASP A 709 16.21 -12.37 -18.80
N PRO A 710 17.42 -12.83 -19.19
CA PRO A 710 18.03 -14.03 -18.63
C PRO A 710 18.26 -13.98 -17.11
N GLU A 711 18.53 -12.80 -16.55
CA GLU A 711 18.76 -12.62 -15.11
C GLU A 711 17.45 -12.77 -14.34
N LEU A 712 16.40 -12.03 -14.75
CA LEU A 712 15.06 -12.13 -14.16
C LEU A 712 14.47 -13.52 -14.34
N TYR A 713 14.67 -14.16 -15.49
CA TYR A 713 14.27 -15.53 -15.74
C TYR A 713 14.94 -16.49 -14.75
N GLY A 714 16.26 -16.37 -14.54
CA GLY A 714 16.98 -17.17 -13.57
C GLY A 714 16.53 -16.97 -12.13
N ILE A 715 16.16 -15.74 -11.74
CA ILE A 715 15.56 -15.45 -10.43
C ILE A 715 14.18 -16.07 -10.32
N TRP A 716 13.36 -15.94 -11.36
CA TRP A 716 12.00 -16.50 -11.38
C TRP A 716 11.99 -18.02 -11.27
N LEU A 717 12.90 -18.73 -11.95
CA LEU A 717 13.05 -20.18 -11.80
C LEU A 717 13.33 -20.58 -10.34
N LYS A 718 14.20 -19.82 -9.64
CA LYS A 718 14.49 -20.04 -8.21
C LYS A 718 13.26 -19.78 -7.35
N ASP A 719 12.51 -18.71 -7.63
CA ASP A 719 11.28 -18.38 -6.89
C ASP A 719 10.23 -19.48 -7.05
N VAL A 720 10.03 -19.98 -8.26
CA VAL A 720 9.06 -21.04 -8.54
C VAL A 720 9.46 -22.35 -7.87
N LYS A 721 10.75 -22.71 -7.96
CA LYS A 721 11.29 -23.87 -7.26
C LYS A 721 11.10 -23.75 -5.75
N LEU A 722 11.35 -22.58 -5.16
CA LEU A 722 11.13 -22.33 -3.74
C LEU A 722 9.65 -22.55 -3.35
N MET A 723 8.70 -22.10 -4.17
CA MET A 723 7.27 -22.35 -3.91
C MET A 723 6.93 -23.83 -3.93
N ALA A 724 7.42 -24.55 -4.95
CA ALA A 724 7.19 -25.98 -5.11
C ALA A 724 7.81 -26.77 -3.96
N ASP A 725 9.08 -26.51 -3.63
CA ASP A 725 9.81 -27.16 -2.53
C ASP A 725 9.10 -26.93 -1.19
N ARG A 726 8.55 -25.72 -0.94
CA ARG A 726 7.75 -25.47 0.27
C ARG A 726 6.51 -26.35 0.31
N ILE A 727 5.77 -26.46 -0.81
CA ILE A 727 4.54 -27.26 -0.88
C ILE A 727 4.85 -28.74 -0.69
N ILE A 728 5.89 -29.25 -1.33
CA ILE A 728 6.38 -30.62 -1.14
C ILE A 728 6.75 -30.84 0.32
N GLY A 729 7.49 -29.91 0.93
CA GLY A 729 7.87 -29.96 2.34
C GLY A 729 6.67 -30.03 3.29
N VAL A 730 5.66 -29.16 3.12
CA VAL A 730 4.47 -29.20 4.00
C VAL A 730 3.59 -30.43 3.77
N ARG A 731 3.61 -31.04 2.58
CA ARG A 731 2.95 -32.34 2.33
C ARG A 731 3.61 -33.45 3.14
N SER A 732 4.94 -33.53 3.12
CA SER A 732 5.69 -34.51 3.93
C SER A 732 5.44 -34.30 5.42
N GLN A 733 5.53 -33.06 5.89
CA GLN A 733 5.28 -32.73 7.31
C GLN A 733 3.85 -33.06 7.75
N LEU A 734 2.84 -32.84 6.90
CA LEU A 734 1.45 -33.19 7.22
C LEU A 734 1.30 -34.70 7.40
N LYS A 735 1.84 -35.49 6.47
CA LYS A 735 1.83 -36.96 6.54
C LYS A 735 2.57 -37.48 7.79
N GLU A 736 3.79 -36.99 8.04
CA GLU A 736 4.60 -37.36 9.20
C GLU A 736 3.89 -37.05 10.52
N ASN A 737 3.29 -35.86 10.63
CA ASN A 737 2.54 -35.49 11.83
C ASN A 737 1.27 -36.32 12.01
N LEU A 738 0.57 -36.72 10.93
CA LEU A 738 -0.58 -37.64 11.03
C LEU A 738 -0.18 -38.99 11.60
N ILE A 739 0.96 -39.54 11.14
CA ILE A 739 1.54 -40.79 11.68
C ILE A 739 1.93 -40.60 13.15
N LYS A 740 2.61 -39.51 13.48
CA LYS A 740 3.03 -39.18 14.86
C LYS A 740 1.85 -39.03 15.81
N ASN A 741 0.70 -38.55 15.34
CA ASN A 741 -0.53 -38.44 16.13
C ASN A 741 -1.27 -39.78 16.31
N GLY A 742 -0.78 -40.89 15.71
CA GLY A 742 -1.36 -42.23 15.91
C GLY A 742 -2.35 -42.67 14.82
N SER A 743 -2.39 -41.99 13.67
CA SER A 743 -3.27 -42.40 12.57
C SER A 743 -2.87 -43.76 11.99
N THR A 744 -3.80 -44.72 12.00
CA THR A 744 -3.65 -46.04 11.35
C THR A 744 -4.04 -46.05 9.87
N ARG A 745 -4.72 -44.99 9.40
CA ARG A 745 -5.05 -44.80 7.97
C ARG A 745 -3.79 -44.45 7.18
N SER A 746 -3.62 -45.02 5.98
CA SER A 746 -2.58 -44.57 5.03
C SER A 746 -2.88 -43.16 4.51
N TRP A 747 -1.85 -42.32 4.54
CA TRP A 747 -1.85 -40.94 4.03
C TRP A 747 -0.83 -40.73 2.91
N ASP A 748 -0.42 -41.80 2.23
CA ASP A 748 0.60 -41.75 1.17
C ASP A 748 0.18 -40.86 -0.02
N HIS A 749 -1.13 -40.76 -0.27
CA HIS A 749 -1.67 -39.89 -1.31
C HIS A 749 -1.36 -38.41 -1.09
N ILE A 750 -1.14 -37.95 0.15
CA ILE A 750 -0.76 -36.55 0.42
C ILE A 750 0.59 -36.22 -0.24
N THR A 751 1.53 -37.16 -0.23
CA THR A 751 2.86 -37.01 -0.83
C THR A 751 2.92 -37.44 -2.29
N ASN A 752 2.06 -38.36 -2.72
CA ASN A 752 2.00 -38.81 -4.12
C ASN A 752 1.28 -37.80 -5.02
N GLN A 753 0.33 -37.05 -4.48
CA GLN A 753 -0.33 -35.94 -5.17
C GLN A 753 0.58 -34.71 -5.24
N ILE A 754 0.51 -33.95 -6.33
CA ILE A 754 1.38 -32.81 -6.62
C ILE A 754 0.61 -31.47 -6.70
N GLY A 755 1.35 -30.36 -6.69
CA GLY A 755 0.80 -29.02 -6.88
C GLY A 755 0.02 -28.46 -5.68
N MET A 756 -0.87 -27.49 -5.93
CA MET A 756 -1.53 -26.71 -4.86
C MET A 756 -2.57 -27.49 -4.04
N PHE A 757 -3.14 -28.58 -4.57
CA PHE A 757 -4.32 -29.21 -3.99
C PHE A 757 -4.09 -30.67 -3.65
N CYS A 758 -4.81 -31.13 -2.63
CA CYS A 758 -4.85 -32.51 -2.22
C CYS A 758 -6.31 -32.91 -1.97
N TYR A 759 -6.75 -34.00 -2.58
CA TYR A 759 -7.97 -34.67 -2.17
C TYR A 759 -7.61 -35.61 -1.03
N THR A 760 -8.04 -35.24 0.19
CA THR A 760 -7.67 -35.95 1.42
C THR A 760 -8.38 -37.29 1.58
N GLY A 761 -9.50 -37.48 0.87
CA GLY A 761 -10.40 -38.61 1.07
C GLY A 761 -11.20 -38.55 2.38
N MET A 762 -11.31 -37.37 3.00
CA MET A 762 -12.21 -37.14 4.14
C MET A 762 -13.66 -36.98 3.67
N LYS A 763 -14.60 -37.49 4.47
CA LYS A 763 -16.03 -37.42 4.20
C LYS A 763 -16.62 -36.08 4.61
N ALA A 764 -17.80 -35.75 4.08
CA ALA A 764 -18.45 -34.45 4.31
C ALA A 764 -18.74 -34.17 5.80
N ASP A 765 -19.10 -35.20 6.58
CA ASP A 765 -19.30 -35.13 8.02
C ASP A 765 -17.98 -34.83 8.77
N GLN A 766 -16.86 -35.46 8.36
CA GLN A 766 -15.54 -35.20 8.91
C GLN A 766 -15.06 -33.77 8.59
N VAL A 767 -15.34 -33.28 7.37
CA VAL A 767 -15.07 -31.90 6.97
C VAL A 767 -15.88 -30.91 7.80
N GLU A 768 -17.15 -31.20 8.06
CA GLU A 768 -18.01 -30.35 8.88
C GLU A 768 -17.50 -30.28 10.33
N ARG A 769 -17.05 -31.41 10.89
CA ARG A 769 -16.40 -31.45 12.21
C ARG A 769 -15.12 -30.62 12.23
N LEU A 770 -14.27 -30.69 11.21
CA LEU A 770 -13.07 -29.83 11.12
C LEU A 770 -13.42 -28.34 11.18
N SER A 771 -14.46 -27.93 10.48
CA SER A 771 -14.89 -26.52 10.49
C SER A 771 -15.50 -26.11 11.83
N LYS A 772 -16.35 -26.95 12.44
CA LYS A 772 -17.07 -26.62 13.69
C LYS A 772 -16.22 -26.76 14.96
N GLU A 773 -15.44 -27.84 15.06
CA GLU A 773 -14.68 -28.19 16.27
C GLU A 773 -13.28 -27.56 16.27
N PHE A 774 -12.68 -27.34 15.08
CA PHE A 774 -11.29 -26.92 14.95
C PHE A 774 -11.08 -25.62 14.16
N SER A 775 -12.14 -24.97 13.67
CA SER A 775 -12.04 -23.77 12.83
C SER A 775 -11.16 -23.97 11.57
N ILE A 776 -11.19 -25.18 10.99
CA ILE A 776 -10.45 -25.52 9.77
C ILE A 776 -11.42 -25.59 8.59
N TYR A 777 -11.24 -24.70 7.62
CA TYR A 777 -12.16 -24.46 6.51
C TYR A 777 -11.62 -25.04 5.21
N LEU A 778 -12.34 -26.01 4.64
CA LEU A 778 -12.02 -26.71 3.39
C LEU A 778 -13.32 -27.01 2.62
N THR A 779 -13.21 -27.47 1.37
CA THR A 779 -14.41 -27.81 0.60
C THR A 779 -15.00 -29.15 1.05
N LYS A 780 -16.33 -29.29 0.93
CA LYS A 780 -17.08 -30.46 1.43
C LYS A 780 -16.67 -31.81 0.82
N ASP A 781 -16.01 -31.79 -0.33
CA ASP A 781 -15.45 -32.94 -1.03
C ASP A 781 -14.08 -33.37 -0.49
N GLY A 782 -13.59 -32.74 0.58
CA GLY A 782 -12.32 -33.09 1.23
C GLY A 782 -11.08 -32.52 0.51
N ARG A 783 -11.24 -31.60 -0.45
CA ARG A 783 -10.11 -30.87 -1.05
C ARG A 783 -9.50 -29.91 -0.05
N ILE A 784 -8.19 -29.96 0.09
CA ILE A 784 -7.40 -28.94 0.80
C ILE A 784 -6.44 -28.24 -0.17
N SER A 785 -6.19 -26.96 0.07
CA SER A 785 -5.11 -26.22 -0.55
C SER A 785 -3.86 -26.29 0.34
N MET A 786 -2.82 -26.96 -0.15
CA MET A 786 -1.51 -27.05 0.51
C MET A 786 -0.80 -25.68 0.60
N ALA A 787 -1.27 -24.68 -0.16
CA ALA A 787 -0.83 -23.30 -0.01
C ALA A 787 -1.20 -22.69 1.36
N GLY A 788 -2.33 -23.09 1.95
CA GLY A 788 -2.78 -22.63 3.27
C GLY A 788 -2.11 -23.33 4.45
N VAL A 789 -1.37 -24.41 4.19
CA VAL A 789 -0.59 -25.13 5.20
C VAL A 789 0.77 -24.43 5.37
N THR A 790 1.19 -24.23 6.61
CA THR A 790 2.43 -23.54 7.00
C THR A 790 3.16 -24.34 8.08
N SER A 791 4.44 -24.06 8.28
CA SER A 791 5.21 -24.65 9.39
C SER A 791 4.56 -24.43 10.78
N LYS A 792 3.75 -23.38 10.93
CA LYS A 792 3.10 -23.02 12.20
C LYS A 792 1.77 -23.74 12.44
N ASN A 793 1.11 -24.23 11.39
CA ASN A 793 -0.24 -24.79 11.50
C ASN A 793 -0.34 -26.27 11.12
N VAL A 794 0.69 -26.85 10.50
CA VAL A 794 0.69 -28.23 10.01
C VAL A 794 0.48 -29.26 11.12
N GLU A 795 1.03 -29.04 12.31
CA GLU A 795 0.85 -29.92 13.46
C GLU A 795 -0.58 -29.88 14.00
N TYR A 796 -1.16 -28.66 14.13
CA TYR A 796 -2.55 -28.48 14.54
C TYR A 796 -3.52 -29.11 13.53
N LEU A 797 -3.26 -28.92 12.24
CA LEU A 797 -4.02 -29.53 11.16
C LEU A 797 -3.97 -31.06 11.22
N ALA A 798 -2.78 -31.65 11.38
CA ALA A 798 -2.61 -33.09 11.47
C ALA A 798 -3.37 -33.68 12.68
N LYS A 799 -3.28 -33.02 13.83
CA LYS A 799 -4.02 -33.42 15.04
C LYS A 799 -5.53 -33.38 14.82
N ALA A 800 -6.05 -32.29 14.26
CA ALA A 800 -7.48 -32.14 13.98
C ALA A 800 -7.96 -33.17 12.94
N MET A 801 -7.20 -33.38 11.87
CA MET A 801 -7.50 -34.40 10.85
C MET A 801 -7.52 -35.80 11.45
N HIS A 802 -6.57 -36.16 12.31
CA HIS A 802 -6.58 -37.44 13.01
C HIS A 802 -7.82 -37.59 13.92
N GLU A 803 -8.13 -36.57 14.72
CA GLU A 803 -9.26 -36.59 15.66
C GLU A 803 -10.63 -36.76 14.99
N VAL A 804 -10.82 -36.23 13.78
CA VAL A 804 -12.08 -36.43 13.02
C VAL A 804 -12.11 -37.70 12.18
N THR A 805 -10.96 -38.37 11.99
CA THR A 805 -10.84 -39.59 11.17
C THR A 805 -10.60 -40.88 11.95
N LYS A 806 -10.39 -40.80 13.27
CA LYS A 806 -10.24 -41.96 14.16
C LYS A 806 -11.50 -42.82 14.26
#